data_AF-A0A1S3HER9-F1
#
_entry.id   AF-A0A1S3HER9-F1
#
_cell.length_a   1.000
_cell.length_b   1.000
_cell.length_c   1.000
_cell.angle_alpha   90.00
_cell.angle_beta   90.00
_cell.angle_gamma   90.00
#
_symmetry.space_group_name_H-M   'P 1'
#
loop_
_entity.id
_entity.type
_entity.pdbx_description
1 polymer ?
#
loop_
_entity_poly.entity_id
_entity_poly.type
_entity_poly.pdbx_seq_one_letter_code
_entity_poly.pdbx_strand_id
1 'polypeptide(L)'
;MTAERLELVRERDSSVSQLEALTLQLQQVTDNFTMMEGEKEDYRVLLQQADKEIATYKSKIKLSDEEKEKEKAAIETKLLRIEIEHFNLQKEYQAARDEKLTLEEQVENLQDTKSFMEGQVATLEEQLKTSMETCKEKEVELKSLTSQMEAEREKVSKMTAQLATGHEVQQELGQALEENSRLQNQCSVLQSQCDAQDQKTSLLVQELETAKNAVREANKEAERDKAAIGDMMTRIQDQKSQISENAEILAVLRSELTARENDVYLLECQKQDTQTALEEKTKQMDELSAKFVLEKEQLSAIESMLREDLEVVSETLAESEGSLESLKKEYQEQAEVLQEQLNQKTVEMEAMREELQSRLADMVTKAALSLEENKKYCTIIEEKNEELNKLTKLLETAQGESDDLRSKVELLQEMDARKTEELNTAIGKLEILKEENALPQNQNKELLNTVEQKTEELEKLTKLLETAQGDSDELKSKMESLQAEDARKTEELKSALEKMEALKEETSLHQKEIRDLVATVEQKTGDVENLTKLLEEAQGDRDDLRSKVELLQEEDARKTEEMKSALENMEAMKVETSLHQKEIRELVATVEEKTRDMEKLTKLLEEAQGDGDDLRSKVELLQEEDARKTEELKSTLEKMETLREENARLVGHQNPKQKIQYHMSLKDENNRLMENRRMSNSNSEECSVFGCRSVLHSTV
;
A
#
# COMPACT_ATOMS: atom_id res chain seq x y z
N MET A 1 -59.47 117.64 -26.47
CA MET A 1 -59.18 116.27 -26.97
C MET A 1 -57.71 116.05 -27.37
N THR A 2 -56.74 116.83 -26.86
CA THR A 2 -55.31 116.71 -27.27
C THR A 2 -54.36 116.25 -26.16
N ALA A 3 -54.56 116.69 -24.91
CA ALA A 3 -53.69 116.33 -23.78
C ALA A 3 -53.88 114.87 -23.30
N GLU A 4 -55.13 114.50 -22.99
CA GLU A 4 -55.54 113.15 -22.56
C GLU A 4 -55.10 112.04 -23.53
N ARG A 5 -55.16 112.32 -24.85
CA ARG A 5 -54.68 111.40 -25.89
C ARG A 5 -53.14 111.27 -25.91
N LEU A 6 -52.41 112.30 -25.53
CA LEU A 6 -50.94 112.25 -25.38
C LEU A 6 -50.52 111.49 -24.11
N GLU A 7 -51.30 111.61 -23.04
CA GLU A 7 -51.07 110.92 -21.77
C GLU A 7 -51.30 109.41 -21.92
N LEU A 8 -52.42 108.99 -22.51
CA LEU A 8 -52.70 107.60 -22.88
C LEU A 8 -51.65 106.99 -23.83
N VAL A 9 -51.05 107.79 -24.72
CA VAL A 9 -49.95 107.33 -25.59
C VAL A 9 -48.67 107.11 -24.78
N ARG A 10 -48.33 107.97 -23.81
CA ARG A 10 -47.16 107.76 -22.94
C ARG A 10 -47.33 106.55 -22.03
N GLU A 11 -48.52 106.35 -21.47
CA GLU A 11 -48.82 105.16 -20.66
C GLU A 11 -48.69 103.88 -21.49
N ARG A 12 -49.28 103.86 -22.70
CA ARG A 12 -49.11 102.77 -23.67
C ARG A 12 -47.64 102.51 -23.97
N ASP A 13 -46.87 103.54 -24.29
CA ASP A 13 -45.47 103.39 -24.71
C ASP A 13 -44.60 102.91 -23.53
N SER A 14 -44.88 103.35 -22.31
CA SER A 14 -44.27 102.83 -21.08
C SER A 14 -44.62 101.34 -20.85
N SER A 15 -45.88 100.96 -21.00
CA SER A 15 -46.31 99.56 -20.90
C SER A 15 -45.70 98.69 -22.00
N VAL A 16 -45.54 99.20 -23.22
CA VAL A 16 -44.85 98.50 -24.32
C VAL A 16 -43.38 98.29 -23.97
N SER A 17 -42.65 99.32 -23.50
CA SER A 17 -41.27 99.16 -23.06
C SER A 17 -41.11 98.18 -21.89
N GLN A 18 -42.06 98.13 -20.96
CA GLN A 18 -42.08 97.14 -19.88
C GLN A 18 -42.35 95.72 -20.39
N LEU A 19 -43.27 95.56 -21.37
CA LEU A 19 -43.53 94.28 -22.02
C LEU A 19 -42.30 93.79 -22.79
N GLU A 20 -41.63 94.66 -23.56
CA GLU A 20 -40.39 94.34 -24.27
C GLU A 20 -39.28 93.88 -23.31
N ALA A 21 -39.10 94.59 -22.19
CA ALA A 21 -38.12 94.21 -21.16
C ALA A 21 -38.46 92.87 -20.48
N LEU A 22 -39.74 92.61 -20.18
CA LEU A 22 -40.20 91.34 -19.63
C LEU A 22 -40.07 90.20 -20.65
N THR A 23 -40.34 90.44 -21.94
CA THR A 23 -40.14 89.47 -23.02
C THR A 23 -38.67 89.11 -23.17
N LEU A 24 -37.75 90.08 -23.10
CA LEU A 24 -36.31 89.82 -23.15
C LEU A 24 -35.83 89.02 -21.94
N GLN A 25 -36.34 89.32 -20.73
CA GLN A 25 -36.04 88.53 -19.53
C GLN A 25 -36.60 87.11 -19.62
N LEU A 26 -37.83 86.94 -20.13
CA LEU A 26 -38.43 85.63 -20.36
C LEU A 26 -37.57 84.81 -21.32
N GLN A 27 -37.14 85.42 -22.44
CA GLN A 27 -36.27 84.76 -23.42
C GLN A 27 -34.93 84.33 -22.78
N GLN A 28 -34.25 85.22 -22.04
CA GLN A 28 -33.01 84.86 -21.34
C GLN A 28 -33.18 83.72 -20.34
N VAL A 29 -34.30 83.68 -19.61
CA VAL A 29 -34.62 82.56 -18.69
C VAL A 29 -34.91 81.28 -19.47
N THR A 30 -35.60 81.35 -20.62
CA THR A 30 -35.84 80.20 -21.50
C THR A 30 -34.53 79.67 -22.10
N ASP A 31 -33.67 80.53 -22.62
CA ASP A 31 -32.37 80.16 -23.19
C ASP A 31 -31.50 79.46 -22.13
N ASN A 32 -31.37 80.07 -20.94
CA ASN A 32 -30.66 79.48 -19.81
C ASN A 32 -31.27 78.13 -19.38
N PHE A 33 -32.60 78.00 -19.35
CA PHE A 33 -33.26 76.73 -19.03
C PHE A 33 -32.93 75.64 -20.05
N THR A 34 -32.95 75.96 -21.36
CA THR A 34 -32.57 74.99 -22.41
C THR A 34 -31.11 74.57 -22.34
N MET A 35 -30.20 75.49 -22.00
CA MET A 35 -28.78 75.19 -21.77
C MET A 35 -28.60 74.24 -20.57
N MET A 36 -29.26 74.53 -19.44
CA MET A 36 -29.19 73.71 -18.22
C MET A 36 -29.81 72.32 -18.40
N GLU A 37 -30.86 72.18 -19.22
CA GLU A 37 -31.40 70.85 -19.60
C GLU A 37 -30.42 70.08 -20.51
N GLY A 38 -29.70 70.77 -21.41
CA GLY A 38 -28.63 70.17 -22.20
C GLY A 38 -27.48 69.64 -21.32
N GLU A 39 -26.92 70.50 -20.45
CA GLU A 39 -25.87 70.11 -19.49
C GLU A 39 -26.31 68.94 -18.60
N LYS A 40 -27.57 68.93 -18.16
CA LYS A 40 -28.16 67.84 -17.37
C LYS A 40 -28.17 66.51 -18.10
N GLU A 41 -28.48 66.47 -19.40
CA GLU A 41 -28.43 65.22 -20.18
C GLU A 41 -26.99 64.78 -20.45
N ASP A 42 -26.07 65.71 -20.72
CA ASP A 42 -24.63 65.42 -20.85
C ASP A 42 -24.06 64.78 -19.56
N TYR A 43 -24.37 65.35 -18.39
CA TYR A 43 -24.02 64.74 -17.11
C TYR A 43 -24.69 63.38 -16.89
N ARG A 44 -25.93 63.18 -17.37
CA ARG A 44 -26.63 61.89 -17.30
C ARG A 44 -25.93 60.81 -18.12
N VAL A 45 -25.47 61.15 -19.33
CA VAL A 45 -24.70 60.25 -20.20
C VAL A 45 -23.33 59.92 -19.57
N LEU A 46 -22.62 60.93 -19.04
CA LEU A 46 -21.33 60.72 -18.36
C LEU A 46 -21.46 59.81 -17.13
N LEU A 47 -22.50 60.00 -16.31
CA LEU A 47 -22.76 59.13 -15.15
C LEU A 47 -23.08 57.69 -15.59
N GLN A 48 -23.93 57.50 -16.61
CA GLN A 48 -24.22 56.16 -17.15
C GLN A 48 -22.97 55.47 -17.71
N GLN A 49 -22.04 56.22 -18.31
CA GLN A 49 -20.77 55.68 -18.79
C GLN A 49 -19.84 55.31 -17.62
N ALA A 50 -19.74 56.15 -16.61
CA ALA A 50 -18.98 55.85 -15.39
C ALA A 50 -19.52 54.60 -14.66
N ASP A 51 -20.84 54.45 -14.55
CA ASP A 51 -21.48 53.27 -13.95
C ASP A 51 -21.17 51.99 -14.74
N LYS A 52 -21.19 52.04 -16.09
CA LYS A 52 -20.77 50.92 -16.95
C LYS A 52 -19.30 50.57 -16.72
N GLU A 53 -18.40 51.55 -16.69
CA GLU A 53 -16.98 51.32 -16.45
C GLU A 53 -16.76 50.69 -15.06
N ILE A 54 -17.37 51.25 -14.01
CA ILE A 54 -17.35 50.69 -12.65
C ILE A 54 -17.87 49.25 -12.63
N ALA A 55 -18.94 48.93 -13.37
CA ALA A 55 -19.44 47.56 -13.49
C ALA A 55 -18.42 46.63 -14.16
N THR A 56 -17.75 47.06 -15.25
CA THR A 56 -16.71 46.25 -15.89
C THR A 56 -15.50 46.02 -14.99
N TYR A 57 -15.04 47.04 -14.24
CA TYR A 57 -13.95 46.89 -13.27
C TYR A 57 -14.33 45.96 -12.12
N LYS A 58 -15.55 46.08 -11.56
CA LYS A 58 -16.08 45.15 -10.56
C LYS A 58 -16.11 43.71 -11.08
N SER A 59 -16.48 43.50 -12.34
CA SER A 59 -16.47 42.17 -12.94
C SER A 59 -15.05 41.62 -13.14
N LYS A 60 -14.09 42.46 -13.56
CA LYS A 60 -12.67 42.06 -13.69
C LYS A 60 -12.03 41.71 -12.35
N ILE A 61 -12.33 42.48 -11.30
CA ILE A 61 -11.84 42.20 -9.94
C ILE A 61 -12.36 40.84 -9.46
N LYS A 62 -13.68 40.58 -9.57
CA LYS A 62 -14.26 39.28 -9.21
C LYS A 62 -13.60 38.10 -9.93
N LEU A 63 -13.41 38.19 -11.25
CA LEU A 63 -12.74 37.14 -12.02
C LEU A 63 -11.29 36.93 -11.56
N SER A 64 -10.55 38.01 -11.30
CA SER A 64 -9.17 37.92 -10.80
C SER A 64 -9.10 37.30 -9.39
N ASP A 65 -10.08 37.57 -8.53
CA ASP A 65 -10.13 36.99 -7.18
C ASP A 65 -10.57 35.52 -7.22
N GLU A 66 -11.49 35.13 -8.12
CA GLU A 66 -11.82 33.73 -8.41
C GLU A 66 -10.62 32.94 -8.98
N GLU A 67 -9.79 33.56 -9.83
CA GLU A 67 -8.55 32.96 -10.33
C GLU A 67 -7.52 32.77 -9.22
N LYS A 68 -7.31 33.77 -8.36
CA LYS A 68 -6.38 33.67 -7.20
C LYS A 68 -6.82 32.60 -6.20
N GLU A 69 -8.10 32.50 -5.88
CA GLU A 69 -8.58 31.45 -4.96
C GLU A 69 -8.46 30.05 -5.58
N LYS A 70 -8.64 29.89 -6.91
CA LYS A 70 -8.33 28.63 -7.61
C LYS A 70 -6.84 28.29 -7.57
N GLU A 71 -5.96 29.27 -7.78
CA GLU A 71 -4.50 29.08 -7.71
C GLU A 71 -4.06 28.71 -6.28
N LYS A 72 -4.57 29.43 -5.28
CA LYS A 72 -4.34 29.16 -3.85
C LYS A 72 -4.79 27.75 -3.46
N ALA A 73 -6.01 27.34 -3.80
CA ALA A 73 -6.49 25.98 -3.54
C ALA A 73 -5.64 24.90 -4.24
N ALA A 74 -5.12 25.19 -5.45
CA ALA A 74 -4.21 24.30 -6.15
C ALA A 74 -2.81 24.23 -5.49
N ILE A 75 -2.33 25.32 -4.89
CA ILE A 75 -1.09 25.36 -4.10
C ILE A 75 -1.28 24.59 -2.78
N GLU A 76 -2.37 24.81 -2.04
CA GLU A 76 -2.71 24.09 -0.81
C GLU A 76 -2.81 22.58 -1.06
N THR A 77 -3.43 22.16 -2.17
CA THR A 77 -3.51 20.75 -2.59
C THR A 77 -2.13 20.14 -2.89
N LYS A 78 -1.21 20.92 -3.46
CA LYS A 78 0.18 20.49 -3.71
C LYS A 78 0.99 20.41 -2.41
N LEU A 79 0.80 21.37 -1.50
CA LEU A 79 1.46 21.41 -0.20
C LEU A 79 1.10 20.17 0.62
N LEU A 80 -0.19 19.88 0.77
CA LEU A 80 -0.68 18.68 1.47
C LEU A 80 -0.10 17.38 0.89
N ARG A 81 0.05 17.28 -0.44
CA ARG A 81 0.69 16.12 -1.07
C ARG A 81 2.16 16.00 -0.67
N ILE A 82 2.91 17.10 -0.72
CA ILE A 82 4.34 17.14 -0.35
C ILE A 82 4.52 16.82 1.13
N GLU A 83 3.63 17.28 2.00
CA GLU A 83 3.63 16.97 3.44
C GLU A 83 3.41 15.47 3.69
N ILE A 84 2.47 14.83 2.97
CA ILE A 84 2.24 13.38 3.03
C ILE A 84 3.46 12.60 2.49
N GLU A 85 4.04 13.02 1.37
CA GLU A 85 5.24 12.41 0.79
C GLU A 85 6.44 12.53 1.75
N HIS A 86 6.64 13.70 2.37
CA HIS A 86 7.67 13.93 3.39
C HIS A 86 7.45 13.04 4.63
N PHE A 87 6.22 12.94 5.14
CA PHE A 87 5.90 12.09 6.28
C PHE A 87 6.22 10.61 6.01
N ASN A 88 5.87 10.12 4.81
CA ASN A 88 6.18 8.75 4.40
C ASN A 88 7.70 8.52 4.28
N LEU A 89 8.42 9.42 3.61
CA LEU A 89 9.89 9.35 3.51
C LEU A 89 10.59 9.40 4.88
N GLN A 90 10.07 10.21 5.81
CA GLN A 90 10.59 10.28 7.18
C GLN A 90 10.35 8.98 7.95
N LYS A 91 9.19 8.34 7.75
CA LYS A 91 8.89 7.03 8.34
C LYS A 91 9.79 5.93 7.76
N GLU A 92 9.99 5.90 6.45
CA GLU A 92 10.90 4.96 5.77
C GLU A 92 12.35 5.15 6.22
N TYR A 93 12.82 6.40 6.32
CA TYR A 93 14.14 6.73 6.84
C TYR A 93 14.35 6.26 8.29
N GLN A 94 13.33 6.43 9.15
CA GLN A 94 13.39 5.96 10.53
C GLN A 94 13.43 4.42 10.60
N ALA A 95 12.58 3.72 9.85
CA ALA A 95 12.60 2.26 9.78
C ALA A 95 13.96 1.70 9.30
N ALA A 96 14.53 2.28 8.25
CA ALA A 96 15.86 1.90 7.75
C ALA A 96 17.00 2.22 8.73
N ARG A 97 16.84 3.27 9.55
CA ARG A 97 17.78 3.60 10.63
C ARG A 97 17.70 2.60 11.78
N ASP A 98 16.49 2.16 12.14
CA ASP A 98 16.27 1.19 13.21
C ASP A 98 16.77 -0.19 12.78
N GLU A 99 16.49 -0.62 11.53
CA GLU A 99 17.09 -1.82 10.94
C GLU A 99 18.63 -1.77 10.96
N LYS A 100 19.22 -0.65 10.55
CA LYS A 100 20.69 -0.45 10.62
C LYS A 100 21.23 -0.65 12.04
N LEU A 101 20.57 -0.11 13.06
CA LEU A 101 21.01 -0.27 14.46
C LEU A 101 20.97 -1.75 14.88
N THR A 102 19.89 -2.47 14.56
CA THR A 102 19.80 -3.91 14.87
C THR A 102 20.86 -4.74 14.14
N LEU A 103 21.26 -4.35 12.93
CA LEU A 103 22.36 -4.99 12.20
C LEU A 103 23.73 -4.66 12.79
N GLU A 104 23.95 -3.44 13.28
CA GLU A 104 25.16 -3.06 14.00
C GLU A 104 25.31 -3.86 15.31
N GLU A 105 24.23 -4.02 16.08
CA GLU A 105 24.18 -4.87 17.28
C GLU A 105 24.43 -6.35 16.95
N GLN A 106 23.86 -6.89 15.86
CA GLN A 106 24.12 -8.26 15.42
C GLN A 106 25.59 -8.47 15.01
N VAL A 107 26.20 -7.49 14.34
CA VAL A 107 27.62 -7.55 13.99
C VAL A 107 28.51 -7.53 15.23
N GLU A 108 28.21 -6.71 16.24
CA GLU A 108 28.93 -6.69 17.53
C GLU A 108 28.83 -8.04 18.24
N ASN A 109 27.62 -8.60 18.38
CA ASN A 109 27.39 -9.93 18.97
C ASN A 109 28.13 -11.07 18.22
N LEU A 110 28.18 -11.01 16.89
CA LEU A 110 28.93 -11.97 16.06
C LEU A 110 30.45 -11.81 16.24
N GLN A 111 30.93 -10.59 16.48
CA GLN A 111 32.34 -10.30 16.68
C GLN A 111 32.81 -10.75 18.08
N ASP A 112 31.97 -10.61 19.11
CA ASP A 112 32.22 -11.12 20.46
C ASP A 112 32.21 -12.65 20.49
N THR A 113 31.22 -13.30 19.87
CA THR A 113 31.20 -14.78 19.76
C THR A 113 32.38 -15.30 18.95
N LYS A 114 32.83 -14.60 17.89
CA LYS A 114 34.08 -14.91 17.19
C LYS A 114 35.29 -14.84 18.11
N SER A 115 35.45 -13.75 18.87
CA SER A 115 36.56 -13.56 19.83
C SER A 115 36.59 -14.66 20.89
N PHE A 116 35.41 -15.07 21.39
CA PHE A 116 35.27 -16.19 22.31
C PHE A 116 35.69 -17.54 21.69
N MET A 117 35.28 -17.82 20.45
CA MET A 117 35.71 -19.03 19.73
C MET A 117 37.22 -19.03 19.46
N GLU A 118 37.81 -17.89 19.08
CA GLU A 118 39.27 -17.74 18.90
C GLU A 118 40.01 -18.04 20.22
N GLY A 119 39.48 -17.60 21.37
CA GLY A 119 40.01 -17.95 22.69
C GLY A 119 39.88 -19.45 23.05
N GLN A 120 38.77 -20.09 22.70
CA GLN A 120 38.61 -21.55 22.88
C GLN A 120 39.58 -22.34 22.01
N VAL A 121 39.76 -21.97 20.73
CA VAL A 121 40.70 -22.60 19.81
C VAL A 121 42.13 -22.50 20.35
N ALA A 122 42.57 -21.30 20.77
CA ALA A 122 43.89 -21.11 21.37
C ALA A 122 44.11 -21.99 22.61
N THR A 123 43.08 -22.14 23.45
CA THR A 123 43.12 -23.02 24.63
C THR A 123 43.26 -24.49 24.26
N LEU A 124 42.54 -24.96 23.23
CA LEU A 124 42.63 -26.33 22.72
C LEU A 124 43.97 -26.62 22.04
N GLU A 125 44.54 -25.65 21.32
CA GLU A 125 45.88 -25.76 20.73
C GLU A 125 46.96 -25.92 21.81
N GLU A 126 46.87 -25.19 22.93
CA GLU A 126 47.81 -25.31 24.05
C GLU A 126 47.64 -26.65 24.81
N GLN A 127 46.41 -27.14 24.97
CA GLN A 127 46.13 -28.49 25.50
C GLN A 127 46.68 -29.60 24.59
N LEU A 128 46.51 -29.47 23.27
CA LEU A 128 47.05 -30.42 22.31
C LEU A 128 48.59 -30.44 22.35
N LYS A 129 49.22 -29.26 22.40
CA LYS A 129 50.68 -29.14 22.50
C LYS A 129 51.24 -29.80 23.76
N THR A 130 50.63 -29.55 24.93
CA THR A 130 51.04 -30.17 26.21
C THR A 130 50.79 -31.69 26.24
N SER A 131 49.71 -32.17 25.61
CA SER A 131 49.48 -33.59 25.39
C SER A 131 50.55 -34.22 24.47
N MET A 132 50.95 -33.54 23.39
CA MET A 132 52.03 -34.01 22.52
C MET A 132 53.40 -34.05 23.21
N GLU A 133 53.69 -33.09 24.09
CA GLU A 133 54.93 -33.06 24.88
C GLU A 133 54.98 -34.22 25.89
N THR A 134 53.91 -34.45 26.65
CA THR A 134 53.80 -35.58 27.58
C THR A 134 53.80 -36.95 26.88
N CYS A 135 53.21 -37.08 25.68
CA CYS A 135 53.35 -38.29 24.88
C CYS A 135 54.81 -38.58 24.49
N LYS A 136 55.60 -37.58 24.11
CA LYS A 136 57.03 -37.75 23.79
C LYS A 136 57.83 -38.21 25.01
N GLU A 137 57.54 -37.68 26.19
CA GLU A 137 58.16 -38.13 27.45
C GLU A 137 57.87 -39.61 27.73
N LYS A 138 56.60 -40.02 27.60
CA LYS A 138 56.18 -41.44 27.78
C LYS A 138 56.81 -42.36 26.74
N GLU A 139 57.01 -41.89 25.51
CA GLU A 139 57.68 -42.65 24.45
C GLU A 139 59.17 -42.90 24.78
N VAL A 140 59.83 -41.96 25.47
CA VAL A 140 61.22 -42.13 25.97
C VAL A 140 61.26 -43.10 27.14
N GLU A 141 60.32 -43.03 28.09
CA GLU A 141 60.22 -43.99 29.20
C GLU A 141 60.01 -45.43 28.70
N LEU A 142 59.13 -45.63 27.70
CA LEU A 142 58.88 -46.96 27.11
C LEU A 142 60.12 -47.55 26.44
N LYS A 143 60.92 -46.74 25.75
CA LYS A 143 62.18 -47.17 25.12
C LYS A 143 63.21 -47.61 26.18
N SER A 144 63.26 -46.91 27.32
CA SER A 144 64.07 -47.28 28.48
C SER A 144 63.63 -48.63 29.10
N LEU A 145 62.34 -48.79 29.40
CA LEU A 145 61.76 -50.01 29.96
C LEU A 145 61.95 -51.24 29.07
N THR A 146 61.82 -51.07 27.75
CA THR A 146 62.00 -52.16 26.77
C THR A 146 63.44 -52.72 26.85
N SER A 147 64.44 -51.84 26.91
CA SER A 147 65.85 -52.23 27.04
C SER A 147 66.15 -52.96 28.37
N GLN A 148 65.42 -52.64 29.44
CA GLN A 148 65.55 -53.34 30.73
C GLN A 148 65.00 -54.77 30.68
N MET A 149 63.86 -54.99 30.00
CA MET A 149 63.28 -56.34 29.89
C MET A 149 64.13 -57.29 29.04
N GLU A 150 64.81 -56.79 28.00
CA GLU A 150 65.72 -57.59 27.18
C GLU A 150 66.91 -58.11 28.00
N ALA A 151 67.49 -57.28 28.87
CA ALA A 151 68.58 -57.67 29.76
C ALA A 151 68.18 -58.76 30.79
N GLU A 152 66.97 -58.71 31.33
CA GLU A 152 66.48 -59.75 32.26
C GLU A 152 66.13 -61.07 31.55
N ARG A 153 65.60 -61.03 30.32
CA ARG A 153 65.41 -62.25 29.51
C ARG A 153 66.73 -63.00 29.28
N GLU A 154 67.82 -62.28 29.05
CA GLU A 154 69.13 -62.89 28.84
C GLU A 154 69.69 -63.58 30.11
N LYS A 155 69.33 -63.10 31.32
CA LYS A 155 69.67 -63.78 32.59
C LYS A 155 68.88 -65.07 32.78
N VAL A 156 67.55 -65.04 32.55
CA VAL A 156 66.69 -66.22 32.72
C VAL A 156 67.15 -67.35 31.80
N SER A 157 67.48 -67.04 30.54
CA SER A 157 68.02 -68.02 29.58
C SER A 157 69.33 -68.69 30.03
N LYS A 158 70.12 -68.06 30.92
CA LYS A 158 71.37 -68.63 31.44
C LYS A 158 71.15 -69.51 32.67
N MET A 159 70.11 -69.26 33.47
CA MET A 159 69.77 -70.10 34.62
C MET A 159 69.12 -71.43 34.23
N THR A 160 68.26 -71.44 33.21
CA THR A 160 67.57 -72.67 32.75
C THR A 160 68.54 -73.76 32.27
N ALA A 161 69.75 -73.39 31.82
CA ALA A 161 70.78 -74.33 31.38
C ALA A 161 71.49 -75.09 32.52
N GLN A 162 71.30 -74.70 33.80
CA GLN A 162 72.09 -75.21 34.93
C GLN A 162 71.41 -76.33 35.74
N LEU A 163 70.16 -76.71 35.44
CA LEU A 163 69.34 -77.61 36.26
C LEU A 163 69.12 -79.02 35.66
N ALA A 164 69.96 -79.45 34.71
CA ALA A 164 69.69 -80.62 33.86
C ALA A 164 70.50 -81.91 34.18
N THR A 165 71.14 -82.05 35.36
CA THR A 165 71.90 -83.27 35.72
C THR A 165 71.85 -83.62 37.21
N GLY A 166 71.38 -84.83 37.55
CA GLY A 166 71.51 -85.45 38.87
C GLY A 166 70.37 -86.42 39.20
N HIS A 167 70.68 -87.71 39.39
CA HIS A 167 69.70 -88.78 39.65
C HIS A 167 70.23 -89.77 40.72
N GLU A 168 69.32 -90.61 41.24
CA GLU A 168 69.56 -91.69 42.22
C GLU A 168 69.82 -91.16 43.66
N VAL A 169 69.35 -91.80 44.73
CA VAL A 169 69.33 -93.23 45.11
C VAL A 169 68.15 -93.50 46.07
N GLN A 170 67.57 -94.72 46.11
CA GLN A 170 67.53 -95.59 47.32
C GLN A 170 66.76 -96.91 47.08
N GLN A 171 67.48 -98.02 47.14
CA GLN A 171 66.95 -99.39 47.03
C GLN A 171 66.34 -99.93 48.35
N GLU A 172 65.92 -99.03 49.25
CA GLU A 172 65.07 -99.36 50.41
C GLU A 172 63.60 -98.99 50.15
N LEU A 173 63.35 -98.34 49.02
CA LEU A 173 62.03 -97.95 48.55
C LEU A 173 61.15 -99.19 48.25
N GLY A 174 61.71 -100.37 47.93
CA GLY A 174 60.97 -101.52 47.36
C GLY A 174 59.84 -102.16 48.20
N GLN A 175 59.99 -102.29 49.52
CA GLN A 175 58.94 -102.88 50.38
C GLN A 175 58.06 -101.80 51.04
N ALA A 176 58.66 -100.64 51.34
CA ALA A 176 57.87 -99.44 51.58
C ALA A 176 56.97 -99.14 50.37
N LEU A 177 57.41 -99.38 49.13
CA LEU A 177 56.67 -99.12 47.89
C LEU A 177 55.44 -99.97 47.73
N GLU A 178 55.28 -101.12 48.37
CA GLU A 178 54.10 -101.95 48.13
C GLU A 178 52.95 -101.51 49.05
N GLU A 179 53.25 -101.18 50.30
CA GLU A 179 52.30 -100.55 51.22
C GLU A 179 52.08 -99.06 50.93
N ASN A 180 53.15 -98.34 50.58
CA ASN A 180 53.09 -96.96 50.10
C ASN A 180 52.45 -96.92 48.70
N SER A 181 52.65 -97.85 47.75
CA SER A 181 51.85 -97.88 46.50
C SER A 181 50.38 -98.15 46.80
N ARG A 182 50.04 -99.01 47.77
CA ARG A 182 48.63 -99.19 48.16
C ARG A 182 48.03 -97.92 48.76
N LEU A 183 48.73 -97.24 49.67
CA LEU A 183 48.31 -95.97 50.26
C LEU A 183 48.39 -94.79 49.27
N GLN A 184 49.32 -94.80 48.32
CA GLN A 184 49.53 -93.80 47.27
C GLN A 184 48.53 -93.99 46.14
N ASN A 185 48.09 -95.21 45.85
CA ASN A 185 46.93 -95.47 44.98
C ASN A 185 45.64 -95.03 45.67
N GLN A 186 45.49 -95.29 46.98
CA GLN A 186 44.31 -94.85 47.74
C GLN A 186 44.27 -93.32 47.90
N CYS A 187 45.40 -92.69 48.19
CA CYS A 187 45.58 -91.24 48.17
C CYS A 187 45.51 -90.66 46.76
N SER A 188 45.93 -91.36 45.70
CA SER A 188 45.78 -90.92 44.30
C SER A 188 44.33 -90.95 43.86
N VAL A 189 43.55 -91.96 44.29
CA VAL A 189 42.10 -91.99 44.07
C VAL A 189 41.41 -90.88 44.86
N LEU A 190 41.76 -90.66 46.13
CA LEU A 190 41.19 -89.55 46.92
C LEU A 190 41.64 -88.17 46.42
N GLN A 191 42.89 -88.02 45.98
CA GLN A 191 43.42 -86.80 45.37
C GLN A 191 42.71 -86.52 44.06
N SER A 192 42.60 -87.49 43.14
CA SER A 192 41.85 -87.29 41.89
C SER A 192 40.36 -87.05 42.12
N GLN A 193 39.77 -87.56 43.21
CA GLN A 193 38.41 -87.21 43.62
C GLN A 193 38.30 -85.79 44.20
N CYS A 194 39.28 -85.33 44.99
CA CYS A 194 39.36 -83.94 45.43
C CYS A 194 39.62 -82.99 44.25
N ASP A 195 40.60 -83.27 43.40
CA ASP A 195 40.92 -82.48 42.21
C ASP A 195 39.71 -82.40 41.27
N ALA A 196 38.94 -83.48 41.11
CA ALA A 196 37.69 -83.47 40.35
C ALA A 196 36.54 -82.72 41.05
N GLN A 197 36.46 -82.76 42.38
CA GLN A 197 35.53 -81.93 43.17
C GLN A 197 35.90 -80.44 43.08
N ASP A 198 37.19 -80.10 43.12
CA ASP A 198 37.70 -78.73 43.03
C ASP A 198 37.51 -78.18 41.61
N GLN A 199 37.77 -78.98 40.57
CA GLN A 199 37.42 -78.60 39.18
C GLN A 199 35.91 -78.39 39.02
N LYS A 200 35.07 -79.28 39.56
CA LYS A 200 33.61 -79.12 39.53
C LYS A 200 33.15 -77.89 40.31
N THR A 201 33.76 -77.60 41.45
CA THR A 201 33.44 -76.43 42.28
C THR A 201 33.89 -75.15 41.59
N SER A 202 35.06 -75.15 40.94
CA SER A 202 35.57 -74.05 40.12
C SER A 202 34.63 -73.74 38.95
N LEU A 203 34.19 -74.76 38.21
CA LEU A 203 33.19 -74.62 37.14
C LEU A 203 31.86 -74.05 37.67
N LEU A 204 31.32 -74.58 38.77
CA LEU A 204 30.09 -74.07 39.37
C LEU A 204 30.24 -72.62 39.89
N VAL A 205 31.41 -72.23 40.37
CA VAL A 205 31.71 -70.83 40.74
C VAL A 205 31.77 -69.92 39.51
N GLN A 206 32.33 -70.41 38.40
CA GLN A 206 32.42 -69.68 37.14
C GLN A 206 31.03 -69.53 36.47
N GLU A 207 30.21 -70.57 36.50
CA GLU A 207 28.79 -70.55 36.09
C GLU A 207 27.97 -69.59 36.98
N LEU A 208 28.20 -69.60 38.30
CA LEU A 208 27.54 -68.67 39.22
C LEU A 208 27.92 -67.21 38.95
N GLU A 209 29.20 -66.91 38.70
CA GLU A 209 29.66 -65.54 38.48
C GLU A 209 29.25 -64.99 37.10
N THR A 210 29.24 -65.85 36.07
CA THR A 210 28.66 -65.50 34.75
C THR A 210 27.15 -65.25 34.86
N ALA A 211 26.40 -66.09 35.57
CA ALA A 211 24.97 -65.86 35.83
C ALA A 211 24.71 -64.57 36.62
N LYS A 212 25.51 -64.25 37.64
CA LYS A 212 25.40 -62.96 38.38
C LYS A 212 25.66 -61.75 37.47
N ASN A 213 26.63 -61.85 36.56
CA ASN A 213 26.94 -60.75 35.65
C ASN A 213 25.83 -60.55 34.61
N ALA A 214 25.27 -61.62 34.05
CA ALA A 214 24.08 -61.56 33.20
C ALA A 214 22.87 -60.91 33.91
N VAL A 215 22.64 -61.25 35.20
CA VAL A 215 21.57 -60.60 36.00
C VAL A 215 21.86 -59.11 36.27
N ARG A 216 23.13 -58.72 36.50
CA ARG A 216 23.52 -57.31 36.64
C ARG A 216 23.31 -56.53 35.35
N GLU A 217 23.58 -57.14 34.20
CA GLU A 217 23.39 -56.52 32.88
C GLU A 217 21.89 -56.38 32.57
N ALA A 218 21.10 -57.43 32.77
CA ALA A 218 19.64 -57.38 32.61
C ALA A 218 18.98 -56.31 33.50
N ASN A 219 19.44 -56.14 34.75
CA ASN A 219 18.94 -55.07 35.62
C ASN A 219 19.36 -53.66 35.16
N LYS A 220 20.54 -53.49 34.55
CA LYS A 220 20.95 -52.22 33.96
C LYS A 220 20.08 -51.88 32.74
N GLU A 221 19.75 -52.88 31.93
CA GLU A 221 18.86 -52.69 30.77
C GLU A 221 17.44 -52.34 31.20
N ALA A 222 16.89 -53.05 32.20
CA ALA A 222 15.55 -52.76 32.72
C ALA A 222 15.42 -51.33 33.30
N GLU A 223 16.47 -50.77 33.93
CA GLU A 223 16.45 -49.36 34.38
C GLU A 223 16.65 -48.36 33.22
N ARG A 224 17.34 -48.72 32.14
CA ARG A 224 17.38 -47.91 30.90
C ARG A 224 16.01 -47.88 30.21
N ASP A 225 15.37 -49.03 30.06
CA ASP A 225 14.03 -49.16 29.47
C ASP A 225 13.01 -48.33 30.26
N LYS A 226 13.08 -48.40 31.60
CA LYS A 226 12.23 -47.62 32.51
C LYS A 226 12.48 -46.11 32.39
N ALA A 227 13.72 -45.66 32.20
CA ALA A 227 14.02 -44.25 31.92
C ALA A 227 13.43 -43.82 30.56
N ALA A 228 13.68 -44.58 29.50
CA ALA A 228 13.17 -44.30 28.15
C ALA A 228 11.62 -44.26 28.11
N ILE A 229 10.95 -45.14 28.86
CA ILE A 229 9.49 -45.11 29.04
C ILE A 229 9.04 -43.84 29.78
N GLY A 230 9.81 -43.36 30.75
CA GLY A 230 9.57 -42.08 31.43
C GLY A 230 9.66 -40.88 30.49
N ASP A 231 10.70 -40.83 29.66
CA ASP A 231 10.90 -39.79 28.66
C ASP A 231 9.77 -39.82 27.60
N MET A 232 9.39 -41.01 27.13
CA MET A 232 8.23 -41.17 26.24
C MET A 232 6.92 -40.71 26.89
N MET A 233 6.67 -41.00 28.17
CA MET A 233 5.47 -40.52 28.87
C MET A 233 5.44 -38.98 28.98
N THR A 234 6.58 -38.36 29.29
CA THR A 234 6.71 -36.89 29.32
C THR A 234 6.41 -36.30 27.94
N ARG A 235 7.06 -36.80 26.88
CA ARG A 235 6.85 -36.34 25.50
C ARG A 235 5.41 -36.54 25.01
N ILE A 236 4.70 -37.59 25.46
CA ILE A 236 3.26 -37.79 25.23
C ILE A 236 2.40 -36.77 26.00
N GLN A 237 2.80 -36.39 27.22
CA GLN A 237 2.13 -35.37 28.01
C GLN A 237 2.24 -34.00 27.33
N ASP A 238 3.44 -33.62 26.90
CA ASP A 238 3.72 -32.34 26.24
C ASP A 238 2.97 -32.23 24.90
N GLN A 239 2.97 -33.30 24.11
CA GLN A 239 2.18 -33.37 22.87
C GLN A 239 0.68 -33.21 23.12
N LYS A 240 0.13 -33.74 24.23
CA LYS A 240 -1.29 -33.53 24.57
C LYS A 240 -1.58 -32.08 24.96
N SER A 241 -0.71 -31.44 25.73
CA SER A 241 -0.83 -30.02 26.07
C SER A 241 -0.83 -29.15 24.82
N GLN A 242 0.14 -29.36 23.93
CA GLN A 242 0.27 -28.61 22.68
C GLN A 242 -0.89 -28.87 21.71
N ILE A 243 -1.50 -30.07 21.71
CA ILE A 243 -2.74 -30.33 20.96
C ILE A 243 -3.93 -29.55 21.53
N SER A 244 -4.02 -29.40 22.86
CA SER A 244 -5.08 -28.61 23.51
C SER A 244 -4.96 -27.13 23.17
N GLU A 245 -3.77 -26.57 23.29
CA GLU A 245 -3.45 -25.17 22.95
C GLU A 245 -3.74 -24.85 21.48
N ASN A 246 -3.28 -25.71 20.55
CA ASN A 246 -3.62 -25.58 19.13
C ASN A 246 -5.13 -25.65 18.87
N ALA A 247 -5.90 -26.42 19.65
CA ALA A 247 -7.35 -26.47 19.52
C ALA A 247 -8.03 -25.18 19.99
N GLU A 248 -7.49 -24.51 21.01
CA GLU A 248 -7.94 -23.19 21.48
C GLU A 248 -7.61 -22.08 20.46
N ILE A 249 -6.37 -22.05 19.94
CA ILE A 249 -5.97 -21.12 18.86
C ILE A 249 -6.87 -21.30 17.62
N LEU A 250 -7.14 -22.54 17.20
CA LEU A 250 -8.07 -22.82 16.10
C LEU A 250 -9.52 -22.41 16.39
N ALA A 251 -9.95 -22.40 17.66
CA ALA A 251 -11.27 -21.89 18.03
C ALA A 251 -11.34 -20.36 17.93
N VAL A 252 -10.29 -19.65 18.35
CA VAL A 252 -10.18 -18.19 18.20
C VAL A 252 -10.17 -17.80 16.72
N LEU A 253 -9.28 -18.38 15.91
CA LEU A 253 -9.19 -18.09 14.47
C LEU A 253 -10.50 -18.36 13.72
N ARG A 254 -11.28 -19.38 14.12
CA ARG A 254 -12.63 -19.62 13.58
C ARG A 254 -13.61 -18.52 13.96
N SER A 255 -13.58 -18.04 15.20
CA SER A 255 -14.46 -16.95 15.63
C SER A 255 -14.14 -15.64 14.89
N GLU A 256 -12.86 -15.32 14.73
CA GLU A 256 -12.40 -14.16 13.94
C GLU A 256 -12.81 -14.26 12.48
N LEU A 257 -12.67 -15.43 11.85
CA LEU A 257 -13.12 -15.67 10.49
C LEU A 257 -14.63 -15.39 10.36
N THR A 258 -15.46 -15.93 11.26
CA THR A 258 -16.91 -15.66 11.22
C THR A 258 -17.26 -14.20 11.49
N ALA A 259 -16.47 -13.47 12.28
CA ALA A 259 -16.66 -12.02 12.45
C ALA A 259 -16.36 -11.27 11.13
N ARG A 260 -15.27 -11.63 10.44
CA ARG A 260 -14.93 -11.04 9.12
C ARG A 260 -15.93 -11.38 8.03
N GLU A 261 -16.50 -12.57 8.02
CA GLU A 261 -17.59 -12.95 7.10
C GLU A 261 -18.83 -12.06 7.30
N ASN A 262 -19.18 -11.76 8.57
CA ASN A 262 -20.27 -10.82 8.88
C ASN A 262 -19.95 -9.37 8.49
N ASP A 263 -18.72 -8.90 8.70
CA ASP A 263 -18.28 -7.57 8.27
C ASP A 263 -18.39 -7.42 6.74
N VAL A 264 -17.96 -8.42 5.98
CA VAL A 264 -18.07 -8.44 4.51
C VAL A 264 -19.53 -8.39 4.08
N TYR A 265 -20.41 -9.19 4.68
CA TYR A 265 -21.85 -9.18 4.38
C TYR A 265 -22.47 -7.79 4.63
N LEU A 266 -22.12 -7.12 5.73
CA LEU A 266 -22.58 -5.76 6.03
C LEU A 266 -22.07 -4.73 5.01
N LEU A 267 -20.81 -4.83 4.59
CA LEU A 267 -20.23 -3.96 3.56
C LEU A 267 -20.88 -4.19 2.18
N GLU A 268 -21.24 -5.43 1.84
CA GLU A 268 -21.99 -5.73 0.61
C GLU A 268 -23.41 -5.13 0.63
N CYS A 269 -24.10 -5.17 1.77
CA CYS A 269 -25.38 -4.47 1.95
C CYS A 269 -25.22 -2.96 1.74
N GLN A 270 -24.25 -2.33 2.39
CA GLN A 270 -23.98 -0.89 2.24
C GLN A 270 -23.59 -0.49 0.81
N LYS A 271 -22.84 -1.34 0.10
CA LYS A 271 -22.52 -1.16 -1.32
C LYS A 271 -23.78 -1.19 -2.19
N GLN A 272 -24.73 -2.08 -1.90
CA GLN A 272 -25.98 -2.17 -2.63
C GLN A 272 -26.90 -0.97 -2.36
N ASP A 273 -26.98 -0.51 -1.10
CA ASP A 273 -27.73 0.71 -0.73
C ASP A 273 -27.16 1.96 -1.40
N THR A 274 -25.83 2.12 -1.39
CA THR A 274 -25.17 3.26 -2.04
C THR A 274 -25.27 3.20 -3.57
N GLN A 275 -25.23 2.01 -4.17
CA GLN A 275 -25.48 1.85 -5.61
C GLN A 275 -26.90 2.25 -6.00
N THR A 276 -27.92 1.79 -5.27
CA THR A 276 -29.33 2.14 -5.59
C THR A 276 -29.58 3.64 -5.42
N ALA A 277 -29.03 4.27 -4.38
CA ALA A 277 -29.08 5.72 -4.22
C ALA A 277 -28.39 6.49 -5.36
N LEU A 278 -27.27 5.97 -5.89
CA LEU A 278 -26.59 6.54 -7.06
C LEU A 278 -27.45 6.42 -8.33
N GLU A 279 -28.06 5.26 -8.58
CA GLU A 279 -28.97 5.04 -9.71
C GLU A 279 -30.20 5.97 -9.67
N GLU A 280 -30.76 6.24 -8.49
CA GLU A 280 -31.82 7.25 -8.32
C GLU A 280 -31.33 8.67 -8.63
N LYS A 281 -30.12 9.04 -8.19
CA LYS A 281 -29.54 10.36 -8.45
C LYS A 281 -29.21 10.56 -9.93
N THR A 282 -28.74 9.52 -10.63
CA THR A 282 -28.54 9.54 -12.08
C THR A 282 -29.87 9.78 -12.80
N LYS A 283 -30.95 9.07 -12.45
CA LYS A 283 -32.29 9.32 -13.04
C LYS A 283 -32.77 10.76 -12.81
N GLN A 284 -32.58 11.31 -11.62
CA GLN A 284 -32.94 12.71 -11.32
C GLN A 284 -32.14 13.70 -12.17
N MET A 285 -30.86 13.43 -12.44
CA MET A 285 -30.02 14.23 -13.32
C MET A 285 -30.46 14.14 -14.79
N ASP A 286 -30.82 12.95 -15.27
CA ASP A 286 -31.32 12.74 -16.63
C ASP A 286 -32.67 13.45 -16.84
N GLU A 287 -33.59 13.37 -15.88
CA GLU A 287 -34.88 14.07 -15.91
C GLU A 287 -34.73 15.60 -15.93
N LEU A 288 -33.81 16.15 -15.13
CA LEU A 288 -33.52 17.58 -15.14
C LEU A 288 -32.87 18.02 -16.46
N SER A 289 -31.96 17.20 -17.00
CA SER A 289 -31.32 17.45 -18.30
C SER A 289 -32.35 17.45 -19.44
N ALA A 290 -33.30 16.51 -19.43
CA ALA A 290 -34.39 16.47 -20.40
C ALA A 290 -35.31 17.71 -20.30
N LYS A 291 -35.64 18.16 -19.08
CA LYS A 291 -36.41 19.40 -18.86
C LYS A 291 -35.67 20.63 -19.40
N PHE A 292 -34.38 20.75 -19.15
CA PHE A 292 -33.55 21.86 -19.63
C PHE A 292 -33.48 21.92 -21.17
N VAL A 293 -33.37 20.77 -21.85
CA VAL A 293 -33.42 20.72 -23.32
C VAL A 293 -34.78 21.22 -23.83
N LEU A 294 -35.88 20.76 -23.22
CA LEU A 294 -37.23 21.16 -23.62
C LEU A 294 -37.51 22.65 -23.38
N GLU A 295 -37.04 23.22 -22.27
CA GLU A 295 -37.12 24.66 -21.98
C GLU A 295 -36.28 25.48 -22.97
N LYS A 296 -35.09 25.00 -23.35
CA LYS A 296 -34.25 25.62 -24.38
C LYS A 296 -34.92 25.60 -25.76
N GLU A 297 -35.58 24.51 -26.14
CA GLU A 297 -36.36 24.42 -27.38
C GLU A 297 -37.54 25.41 -27.37
N GLN A 298 -38.25 25.53 -26.25
CA GLN A 298 -39.33 26.51 -26.08
C GLN A 298 -38.83 27.96 -26.21
N LEU A 299 -37.71 28.30 -25.56
CA LEU A 299 -37.08 29.63 -25.68
C LEU A 299 -36.66 29.92 -27.12
N SER A 300 -36.05 28.93 -27.82
CA SER A 300 -35.68 29.09 -29.23
C SER A 300 -36.88 29.31 -30.15
N ALA A 301 -38.03 28.70 -29.85
CA ALA A 301 -39.27 28.94 -30.60
C ALA A 301 -39.82 30.35 -30.36
N ILE A 302 -39.81 30.82 -29.11
CA ILE A 302 -40.21 32.20 -28.75
C ILE A 302 -39.28 33.23 -29.40
N GLU A 303 -37.96 33.01 -29.40
CA GLU A 303 -37.00 33.86 -30.11
C GLU A 303 -37.27 33.93 -31.61
N SER A 304 -37.69 32.82 -32.23
CA SER A 304 -38.06 32.79 -33.65
C SER A 304 -39.29 33.64 -33.93
N MET A 305 -40.35 33.50 -33.11
CA MET A 305 -41.57 34.29 -33.26
C MET A 305 -41.32 35.79 -33.03
N LEU A 306 -40.55 36.14 -32.00
CA LEU A 306 -40.21 37.55 -31.72
C LEU A 306 -39.35 38.19 -32.82
N ARG A 307 -38.54 37.40 -33.55
CA ARG A 307 -37.82 37.89 -34.73
C ARG A 307 -38.76 38.18 -35.90
N GLU A 308 -39.73 37.30 -36.16
CA GLU A 308 -40.75 37.48 -37.20
C GLU A 308 -41.66 38.68 -36.89
N ASP A 309 -42.15 38.80 -35.65
CA ASP A 309 -42.92 39.97 -35.20
C ASP A 309 -42.14 41.28 -35.37
N LEU A 310 -40.84 41.28 -35.04
CA LEU A 310 -39.97 42.46 -35.16
C LEU A 310 -39.68 42.82 -36.63
N GLU A 311 -39.56 41.83 -37.52
CA GLU A 311 -39.42 42.03 -38.96
C GLU A 311 -40.68 42.70 -39.53
N VAL A 312 -41.88 42.18 -39.24
CA VAL A 312 -43.16 42.78 -39.65
C VAL A 312 -43.37 44.20 -39.10
N VAL A 313 -43.01 44.45 -37.84
CA VAL A 313 -43.05 45.80 -37.25
C VAL A 313 -42.05 46.75 -37.93
N SER A 314 -40.88 46.25 -38.33
CA SER A 314 -39.87 47.05 -39.04
C SER A 314 -40.30 47.39 -40.47
N GLU A 315 -40.90 46.43 -41.20
CA GLU A 315 -41.45 46.67 -42.54
C GLU A 315 -42.60 47.69 -42.50
N THR A 316 -43.58 47.50 -41.61
CA THR A 316 -44.71 48.44 -41.47
C THR A 316 -44.28 49.83 -41.01
N LEU A 317 -43.23 49.93 -40.17
CA LEU A 317 -42.62 51.22 -39.84
C LEU A 317 -42.01 51.88 -41.08
N ALA A 318 -41.21 51.16 -41.87
CA ALA A 318 -40.59 51.68 -43.08
C ALA A 318 -41.62 52.12 -44.15
N GLU A 319 -42.73 51.38 -44.31
CA GLU A 319 -43.86 51.80 -45.15
C GLU A 319 -44.49 53.10 -44.65
N SER A 320 -44.64 53.26 -43.33
CA SER A 320 -45.20 54.47 -42.72
C SER A 320 -44.26 55.68 -42.85
N GLU A 321 -42.94 55.48 -42.73
CA GLU A 321 -41.92 56.50 -42.94
C GLU A 321 -41.87 56.96 -44.41
N GLY A 322 -41.90 56.01 -45.36
CA GLY A 322 -41.99 56.33 -46.78
C GLY A 322 -43.26 57.09 -47.15
N SER A 323 -44.40 56.71 -46.56
CA SER A 323 -45.67 57.42 -46.72
C SER A 323 -45.59 58.84 -46.17
N LEU A 324 -45.02 59.03 -44.98
CA LEU A 324 -44.84 60.33 -44.34
C LEU A 324 -43.89 61.25 -45.12
N GLU A 325 -42.83 60.70 -45.72
CA GLU A 325 -41.91 61.45 -46.57
C GLU A 325 -42.57 61.88 -47.89
N SER A 326 -43.41 61.02 -48.49
CA SER A 326 -44.20 61.39 -49.67
C SER A 326 -45.18 62.55 -49.36
N LEU A 327 -45.83 62.51 -48.19
CA LEU A 327 -46.74 63.55 -47.73
C LEU A 327 -46.01 64.88 -47.46
N LYS A 328 -44.81 64.85 -46.86
CA LYS A 328 -43.98 66.05 -46.71
C LYS A 328 -43.68 66.71 -48.06
N LYS A 329 -43.34 65.89 -49.07
CA LYS A 329 -43.03 66.37 -50.41
C LYS A 329 -44.24 67.06 -51.06
N GLU A 330 -45.43 66.47 -50.94
CA GLU A 330 -46.69 67.10 -51.41
C GLU A 330 -46.96 68.44 -50.69
N TYR A 331 -46.78 68.51 -49.36
CA TYR A 331 -46.92 69.77 -48.62
C TYR A 331 -45.88 70.83 -49.03
N GLN A 332 -44.65 70.42 -49.33
CA GLN A 332 -43.60 71.33 -49.79
C GLN A 332 -43.91 71.87 -51.19
N GLU A 333 -44.29 71.00 -52.13
CA GLU A 333 -44.73 71.41 -53.47
C GLU A 333 -45.95 72.37 -53.39
N GLN A 334 -46.89 72.11 -52.48
CA GLN A 334 -48.03 72.99 -52.25
C GLN A 334 -47.63 74.36 -51.66
N ALA A 335 -46.63 74.39 -50.77
CA ALA A 335 -46.09 75.63 -50.22
C ALA A 335 -45.34 76.46 -51.28
N GLU A 336 -44.57 75.81 -52.16
CA GLU A 336 -43.89 76.44 -53.29
C GLU A 336 -44.90 77.08 -54.26
N VAL A 337 -45.98 76.38 -54.61
CA VAL A 337 -47.07 76.92 -55.46
C VAL A 337 -47.75 78.13 -54.80
N LEU A 338 -48.02 78.09 -53.49
CA LEU A 338 -48.60 79.23 -52.77
C LEU A 338 -47.66 80.43 -52.71
N GLN A 339 -46.36 80.19 -52.54
CA GLN A 339 -45.34 81.25 -52.55
C GLN A 339 -45.22 81.89 -53.94
N GLU A 340 -45.31 81.11 -55.02
CA GLU A 340 -45.28 81.65 -56.38
C GLU A 340 -46.55 82.46 -56.71
N GLN A 341 -47.73 82.02 -56.28
CA GLN A 341 -48.97 82.81 -56.36
C GLN A 341 -48.87 84.14 -55.59
N LEU A 342 -48.25 84.13 -54.40
CA LEU A 342 -48.02 85.33 -53.60
C LEU A 342 -47.06 86.30 -54.29
N ASN A 343 -45.96 85.79 -54.86
CA ASN A 343 -45.01 86.57 -55.65
C ASN A 343 -45.69 87.20 -56.87
N GLN A 344 -46.49 86.42 -57.61
CA GLN A 344 -47.24 86.92 -58.77
C GLN A 344 -48.24 88.03 -58.38
N LYS A 345 -48.96 87.87 -57.27
CA LYS A 345 -49.84 88.93 -56.73
C LYS A 345 -49.10 90.18 -56.28
N THR A 346 -47.87 90.02 -55.80
CA THR A 346 -47.00 91.14 -55.41
C THR A 346 -46.59 91.94 -56.66
N VAL A 347 -46.17 91.28 -57.74
CA VAL A 347 -45.85 91.92 -59.02
C VAL A 347 -47.07 92.63 -59.63
N GLU A 348 -48.26 92.03 -59.60
CA GLU A 348 -49.50 92.68 -60.04
C GLU A 348 -49.82 93.96 -59.22
N MET A 349 -49.63 93.90 -57.90
CA MET A 349 -49.81 95.05 -57.00
C MET A 349 -48.79 96.16 -57.27
N GLU A 350 -47.53 95.81 -57.55
CA GLU A 350 -46.48 96.77 -57.91
C GLU A 350 -46.75 97.45 -59.25
N ALA A 351 -47.15 96.69 -60.28
CA ALA A 351 -47.54 97.25 -61.58
C ALA A 351 -48.74 98.20 -61.46
N MET A 352 -49.76 97.83 -60.68
CA MET A 352 -50.93 98.70 -60.42
C MET A 352 -50.55 99.96 -59.63
N ARG A 353 -49.59 99.84 -58.70
CA ARG A 353 -49.03 100.98 -57.97
C ARG A 353 -48.27 101.92 -58.91
N GLU A 354 -47.43 101.41 -59.81
CA GLU A 354 -46.73 102.22 -60.81
C GLU A 354 -47.71 102.92 -61.76
N GLU A 355 -48.76 102.25 -62.21
CA GLU A 355 -49.81 102.87 -63.05
C GLU A 355 -50.51 104.02 -62.32
N LEU A 356 -50.92 103.80 -61.05
CA LEU A 356 -51.52 104.85 -60.21
C LEU A 356 -50.56 106.02 -59.96
N GLN A 357 -49.27 105.73 -59.78
CA GLN A 357 -48.22 106.72 -59.54
C GLN A 357 -47.93 107.55 -60.80
N SER A 358 -47.94 106.92 -61.98
CA SER A 358 -47.87 107.60 -63.28
C SER A 358 -49.09 108.49 -63.52
N ARG A 359 -50.30 107.98 -63.21
CA ARG A 359 -51.56 108.74 -63.32
C ARG A 359 -51.61 109.94 -62.36
N LEU A 360 -51.01 109.81 -61.17
CA LEU A 360 -50.79 110.93 -60.24
C LEU A 360 -49.83 111.98 -60.83
N ALA A 361 -48.71 111.56 -61.42
CA ALA A 361 -47.79 112.49 -62.09
C ALA A 361 -48.47 113.23 -63.26
N ASP A 362 -49.31 112.55 -64.02
CA ASP A 362 -50.10 113.10 -65.13
C ASP A 362 -51.18 114.10 -64.65
N MET A 363 -51.75 113.88 -63.46
CA MET A 363 -52.63 114.86 -62.80
C MET A 363 -51.85 116.07 -62.28
N VAL A 364 -50.65 115.88 -61.75
CA VAL A 364 -49.78 116.97 -61.27
C VAL A 364 -49.31 117.86 -62.43
N THR A 365 -48.93 117.30 -63.59
CA THR A 365 -48.57 118.10 -64.77
C THR A 365 -49.77 118.86 -65.35
N LYS A 366 -50.97 118.25 -65.37
CA LYS A 366 -52.22 118.97 -65.74
C LYS A 366 -52.55 120.10 -64.77
N ALA A 367 -52.35 119.90 -63.46
CA ALA A 367 -52.51 120.94 -62.46
C ALA A 367 -51.47 122.08 -62.62
N ALA A 368 -50.21 121.75 -62.94
CA ALA A 368 -49.17 122.73 -63.20
C ALA A 368 -49.47 123.61 -64.43
N LEU A 369 -49.98 123.01 -65.52
CA LEU A 369 -50.40 123.75 -66.71
C LEU A 369 -51.59 124.69 -66.41
N SER A 370 -52.54 124.26 -65.58
CA SER A 370 -53.65 125.12 -65.13
C SER A 370 -53.21 126.23 -64.15
N LEU A 371 -52.10 126.03 -63.44
CA LEU A 371 -51.47 127.07 -62.61
C LEU A 371 -50.76 128.13 -63.47
N GLU A 372 -50.15 127.72 -64.59
CA GLU A 372 -49.48 128.64 -65.53
C GLU A 372 -50.49 129.54 -66.26
N GLU A 373 -51.72 129.08 -66.49
CA GLU A 373 -52.81 129.93 -66.98
C GLU A 373 -53.30 130.94 -65.93
N ASN A 374 -53.27 130.60 -64.64
CA ASN A 374 -53.62 131.54 -63.57
C ASN A 374 -52.59 132.66 -63.36
N LYS A 375 -51.30 132.45 -63.70
CA LYS A 375 -50.28 133.51 -63.62
C LYS A 375 -50.58 134.72 -64.49
N LYS A 376 -51.37 134.59 -65.57
CA LYS A 376 -51.81 135.71 -66.42
C LYS A 376 -52.77 136.69 -65.71
N TYR A 377 -53.34 136.32 -64.56
CA TYR A 377 -54.18 137.21 -63.76
C TYR A 377 -53.42 137.92 -62.62
N CYS A 378 -52.22 137.48 -62.26
CA CYS A 378 -51.41 138.11 -61.20
C CYS A 378 -50.53 139.27 -61.70
N THR A 379 -50.18 139.31 -62.99
CA THR A 379 -49.37 140.40 -63.59
C THR A 379 -50.04 141.78 -63.52
N ILE A 380 -51.35 141.86 -63.26
CA ILE A 380 -52.09 143.13 -63.08
C ILE A 380 -52.01 143.65 -61.63
N ILE A 381 -51.60 142.81 -60.67
CA ILE A 381 -51.51 143.19 -59.24
C ILE A 381 -50.11 143.69 -58.88
N GLU A 382 -49.07 143.24 -59.59
CA GLU A 382 -47.68 143.67 -59.36
C GLU A 382 -47.43 145.11 -59.86
N GLU A 383 -48.10 145.56 -60.93
CA GLU A 383 -48.01 146.93 -61.47
C GLU A 383 -48.54 148.01 -60.50
N LYS A 384 -49.32 147.65 -59.47
CA LYS A 384 -49.87 148.60 -58.48
C LYS A 384 -49.03 148.76 -57.22
N ASN A 385 -48.07 147.88 -56.93
CA ASN A 385 -47.20 148.00 -55.76
C ASN A 385 -45.95 148.88 -56.02
N GLU A 386 -45.62 149.18 -57.27
CA GLU A 386 -44.54 150.13 -57.63
C GLU A 386 -44.95 151.61 -57.53
N GLU A 387 -46.24 151.92 -57.33
CA GLU A 387 -46.70 153.27 -57.00
C GLU A 387 -46.59 153.58 -55.49
N LEU A 388 -46.66 152.57 -54.62
CA LEU A 388 -46.57 152.78 -53.16
C LEU A 388 -45.12 153.03 -52.69
N ASN A 389 -44.14 152.35 -53.31
CA ASN A 389 -42.71 152.48 -52.98
C ASN A 389 -42.07 153.80 -53.43
N LYS A 390 -42.80 154.69 -54.11
CA LYS A 390 -42.32 156.02 -54.54
C LYS A 390 -42.57 157.13 -53.51
N LEU A 391 -43.35 156.89 -52.45
CA LEU A 391 -43.66 157.88 -51.41
C LEU A 391 -42.72 157.83 -50.19
N THR A 392 -41.99 156.74 -49.97
CA THR A 392 -41.11 156.55 -48.79
C THR A 392 -39.71 157.19 -48.95
N LYS A 393 -39.39 157.79 -50.10
CA LYS A 393 -38.05 158.32 -50.43
C LYS A 393 -37.96 159.83 -50.72
N LEU A 394 -38.99 160.61 -50.38
CA LEU A 394 -39.00 162.08 -50.51
C LEU A 394 -39.59 162.79 -49.26
N LEU A 395 -39.47 162.16 -48.08
CA LEU A 395 -39.79 162.79 -46.80
C LEU A 395 -38.64 162.71 -45.79
N GLU A 396 -37.42 162.49 -46.28
CA GLU A 396 -36.25 163.16 -45.73
C GLU A 396 -36.30 164.65 -46.13
N THR A 397 -35.81 165.53 -45.26
CA THR A 397 -35.58 166.98 -45.48
C THR A 397 -36.79 167.92 -45.50
N ALA A 398 -37.51 167.95 -44.37
CA ALA A 398 -37.83 169.23 -43.75
C ALA A 398 -37.33 169.24 -42.30
N GLN A 399 -36.32 170.08 -42.01
CA GLN A 399 -36.19 170.68 -40.67
C GLN A 399 -37.45 171.55 -40.45
N GLY A 400 -37.94 171.78 -39.23
CA GLY A 400 -37.20 171.85 -37.98
C GLY A 400 -37.41 173.25 -37.40
N GLU A 401 -38.65 173.52 -36.99
CA GLU A 401 -38.98 174.48 -35.95
C GLU A 401 -39.44 173.59 -34.78
N SER A 402 -38.54 173.20 -33.87
CA SER A 402 -37.85 174.04 -32.88
C SER A 402 -38.86 174.58 -31.88
N ASP A 403 -38.61 174.23 -30.62
CA ASP A 403 -39.02 174.99 -29.44
C ASP A 403 -40.54 174.94 -29.08
N ASP A 404 -40.94 175.19 -27.83
CA ASP A 404 -40.13 175.75 -26.74
C ASP A 404 -40.48 175.29 -25.32
N LEU A 405 -39.44 175.38 -24.47
CA LEU A 405 -39.33 175.62 -23.02
C LEU A 405 -40.39 175.15 -21.99
N ARG A 406 -39.84 174.53 -20.92
CA ARG A 406 -40.33 174.49 -19.51
C ARG A 406 -41.54 173.57 -19.23
N SER A 407 -41.87 173.49 -17.94
CA SER A 407 -43.21 173.23 -17.39
C SER A 407 -43.90 171.96 -17.94
N LYS A 408 -43.63 170.76 -17.41
CA LYS A 408 -43.10 170.41 -16.08
C LYS A 408 -42.41 169.03 -16.13
N VAL A 409 -41.20 168.77 -15.64
CA VAL A 409 -40.35 169.45 -14.62
C VAL A 409 -41.10 169.74 -13.33
N GLU A 410 -40.64 169.18 -12.21
CA GLU A 410 -41.23 169.34 -10.87
C GLU A 410 -42.62 168.66 -10.71
N LEU A 411 -42.83 167.74 -9.76
CA LEU A 411 -41.96 167.26 -8.70
C LEU A 411 -41.78 165.74 -8.81
N LEU A 412 -40.54 165.25 -8.91
CA LEU A 412 -39.46 165.31 -7.91
C LEU A 412 -39.74 164.43 -6.69
N GLN A 413 -38.66 163.77 -6.28
CA GLN A 413 -38.34 163.41 -4.89
C GLN A 413 -39.24 162.31 -4.27
N GLU A 414 -38.68 161.40 -3.47
CA GLU A 414 -37.40 161.50 -2.75
C GLU A 414 -36.81 160.14 -2.42
N MET A 415 -35.52 160.14 -2.00
CA MET A 415 -34.81 159.01 -1.38
C MET A 415 -34.53 157.83 -2.32
N ASP A 416 -33.49 157.85 -3.15
CA ASP A 416 -32.13 158.40 -2.94
C ASP A 416 -31.36 157.74 -1.77
N ALA A 417 -30.14 157.32 -2.11
CA ALA A 417 -29.00 156.96 -1.27
C ALA A 417 -29.19 156.17 0.06
N ARG A 418 -28.80 154.88 0.02
CA ARG A 418 -27.59 154.32 0.69
C ARG A 418 -27.51 152.80 0.41
N LYS A 419 -26.72 152.26 -0.53
CA LYS A 419 -25.36 152.57 -1.02
C LYS A 419 -24.26 152.13 -0.05
N THR A 420 -23.46 151.16 -0.51
CA THR A 420 -22.02 150.91 -0.24
C THR A 420 -21.51 150.83 1.21
N GLU A 421 -21.04 149.63 1.58
CA GLU A 421 -19.67 149.32 2.03
C GLU A 421 -19.34 147.94 1.41
N GLU A 422 -18.58 147.87 0.32
CA GLU A 422 -17.11 147.68 0.28
C GLU A 422 -16.69 146.25 0.66
N LEU A 423 -16.05 145.43 -0.19
CA LEU A 423 -14.97 145.72 -1.17
C LEU A 423 -13.70 146.28 -0.51
N ASN A 424 -13.31 145.70 0.63
CA ASN A 424 -11.97 145.73 1.24
C ASN A 424 -11.89 144.50 2.19
N THR A 425 -10.92 143.59 2.18
CA THR A 425 -9.69 143.50 1.36
C THR A 425 -9.19 142.05 1.26
N ALA A 426 -8.36 141.81 0.25
CA ALA A 426 -7.68 140.58 -0.12
C ALA A 426 -7.13 139.65 0.99
N ILE A 427 -7.09 138.36 0.61
CA ILE A 427 -6.03 137.39 0.93
C ILE A 427 -4.67 138.10 1.11
N GLY A 428 -4.08 137.97 2.31
CA GLY A 428 -2.81 138.61 2.60
C GLY A 428 -2.10 138.01 3.82
N LYS A 429 -1.22 137.02 3.56
CA LYS A 429 -0.19 136.49 4.48
C LYS A 429 -0.79 135.64 5.62
N LEU A 430 -0.68 134.31 5.60
CA LEU A 430 0.56 133.53 5.58
C LEU A 430 1.63 134.14 6.52
N GLU A 431 1.62 133.61 7.75
CA GLU A 431 2.83 133.09 8.41
C GLU A 431 3.85 134.12 8.96
N ILE A 432 4.75 133.58 9.79
CA ILE A 432 6.03 134.19 10.22
C ILE A 432 5.94 135.29 11.30
N LEU A 433 6.08 134.80 12.55
CA LEU A 433 6.88 135.40 13.65
C LEU A 433 6.34 136.73 14.27
N LYS A 434 6.67 137.12 15.51
CA LYS A 434 7.35 136.51 16.68
C LYS A 434 7.01 137.39 17.91
N GLU A 435 7.33 136.88 19.10
CA GLU A 435 7.66 137.70 20.28
C GLU A 435 6.62 138.74 20.75
N GLU A 436 5.69 138.28 21.58
CA GLU A 436 5.55 138.90 22.90
C GLU A 436 5.86 137.87 24.01
N ASN A 437 7.08 137.99 24.54
CA ASN A 437 7.46 137.61 25.90
C ASN A 437 6.58 138.38 26.92
N ALA A 438 6.34 137.97 28.18
CA ALA A 438 6.69 136.77 28.96
C ALA A 438 5.76 136.74 30.21
N LEU A 439 5.49 135.61 30.88
CA LEU A 439 6.16 135.02 32.07
C LEU A 439 5.09 134.11 32.75
N PRO A 440 5.41 133.18 33.69
CA PRO A 440 6.68 133.02 34.41
C PRO A 440 7.30 131.60 34.40
N GLN A 441 8.54 131.52 34.86
CA GLN A 441 9.51 130.48 34.50
C GLN A 441 9.86 129.49 35.64
N ASN A 442 9.01 129.35 36.67
CA ASN A 442 9.34 128.59 37.88
C ASN A 442 8.65 127.22 38.06
N GLN A 443 7.56 126.90 37.34
CA GLN A 443 6.87 125.61 37.52
C GLN A 443 7.51 124.43 36.73
N ASN A 444 8.25 124.71 35.66
CA ASN A 444 8.82 123.66 34.81
C ASN A 444 10.05 122.94 35.40
N LYS A 445 10.63 123.42 36.52
CA LYS A 445 11.83 122.83 37.11
C LYS A 445 11.53 121.71 38.13
N GLU A 446 10.42 121.80 38.85
CA GLU A 446 10.01 120.76 39.81
C GLU A 446 9.39 119.54 39.10
N LEU A 447 8.65 119.76 38.01
CA LEU A 447 8.12 118.70 37.17
C LEU A 447 9.23 117.84 36.55
N LEU A 448 10.34 118.44 36.12
CA LEU A 448 11.45 117.72 35.47
C LEU A 448 12.12 116.72 36.42
N ASN A 449 12.51 117.16 37.63
CA ASN A 449 13.13 116.27 38.64
C ASN A 449 12.18 115.13 39.07
N THR A 450 10.87 115.39 39.12
CA THR A 450 9.88 114.36 39.50
C THR A 450 9.71 113.30 38.41
N VAL A 451 9.82 113.70 37.14
CA VAL A 451 9.82 112.78 35.99
C VAL A 451 11.10 111.94 35.99
N GLU A 452 12.28 112.54 36.17
CA GLU A 452 13.57 111.82 36.17
C GLU A 452 13.61 110.69 37.23
N GLN A 453 13.20 110.99 38.48
CA GLN A 453 13.14 109.97 39.53
C GLN A 453 12.15 108.84 39.20
N LYS A 454 11.01 109.14 38.57
CA LYS A 454 10.04 108.12 38.17
C LYS A 454 10.51 107.31 36.96
N THR A 455 11.28 107.89 36.04
CA THR A 455 11.91 107.12 34.96
C THR A 455 12.97 106.15 35.45
N GLU A 456 13.80 106.52 36.45
CA GLU A 456 14.78 105.58 37.02
C GLU A 456 14.13 104.41 37.79
N GLU A 457 13.04 104.65 38.51
CA GLU A 457 12.27 103.59 39.17
C GLU A 457 11.62 102.64 38.14
N LEU A 458 11.05 103.19 37.06
CA LEU A 458 10.49 102.39 35.97
C LEU A 458 11.56 101.55 35.27
N GLU A 459 12.74 102.10 34.98
CA GLU A 459 13.81 101.33 34.32
C GLU A 459 14.31 100.14 35.17
N LYS A 460 14.39 100.32 36.50
CA LYS A 460 14.75 99.24 37.44
C LYS A 460 13.67 98.16 37.51
N LEU A 461 12.39 98.57 37.53
CA LEU A 461 11.26 97.63 37.50
C LEU A 461 11.20 96.85 36.18
N THR A 462 11.43 97.51 35.04
CA THR A 462 11.46 96.85 33.72
C THR A 462 12.52 95.76 33.67
N LYS A 463 13.75 96.04 34.11
CA LYS A 463 14.84 95.04 34.11
C LYS A 463 14.55 93.82 35.00
N LEU A 464 13.92 94.04 36.16
CA LEU A 464 13.50 92.94 37.03
C LEU A 464 12.38 92.08 36.39
N LEU A 465 11.48 92.73 35.65
CA LEU A 465 10.39 92.06 34.94
C LEU A 465 10.92 91.25 33.75
N GLU A 466 11.88 91.78 32.99
CA GLU A 466 12.61 91.06 31.94
C GLU A 466 13.34 89.83 32.48
N THR A 467 14.04 89.92 33.62
CA THR A 467 14.68 88.75 34.24
C THR A 467 13.67 87.70 34.72
N ALA A 468 12.58 88.12 35.37
CA ALA A 468 11.54 87.20 35.83
C ALA A 468 10.80 86.52 34.65
N GLN A 469 10.67 87.20 33.52
CA GLN A 469 10.09 86.65 32.30
C GLN A 469 11.03 85.61 31.66
N GLY A 470 12.33 85.89 31.60
CA GLY A 470 13.34 84.93 31.15
C GLY A 470 13.39 83.66 32.01
N ASP A 471 13.39 83.80 33.34
CA ASP A 471 13.33 82.66 34.27
C ASP A 471 12.04 81.85 34.09
N SER A 472 10.90 82.52 33.85
CA SER A 472 9.61 81.88 33.58
C SER A 472 9.62 81.09 32.27
N ASP A 473 10.22 81.63 31.21
CA ASP A 473 10.31 80.96 29.91
C ASP A 473 11.29 79.77 29.96
N GLU A 474 12.40 79.87 30.72
CA GLU A 474 13.32 78.74 30.93
C GLU A 474 12.68 77.62 31.76
N LEU A 475 11.92 77.96 32.82
CA LEU A 475 11.16 76.98 33.60
C LEU A 475 10.07 76.31 32.77
N LYS A 476 9.38 77.06 31.92
CA LYS A 476 8.37 76.52 30.99
C LYS A 476 8.99 75.54 29.99
N SER A 477 10.12 75.90 29.37
CA SER A 477 10.87 75.03 28.46
C SER A 477 11.33 73.72 29.14
N LYS A 478 11.82 73.80 30.38
CA LYS A 478 12.16 72.59 31.18
C LYS A 478 10.94 71.74 31.50
N MET A 479 9.80 72.35 31.82
CA MET A 479 8.55 71.62 32.08
C MET A 479 8.05 70.91 30.81
N GLU A 480 8.09 71.57 29.66
CA GLU A 480 7.72 70.98 28.36
C GLU A 480 8.67 69.82 27.98
N SER A 481 9.98 69.97 28.23
CA SER A 481 10.97 68.89 28.03
C SER A 481 10.71 67.68 28.93
N LEU A 482 10.38 67.90 30.20
CA LEU A 482 10.07 66.80 31.14
C LEU A 482 8.75 66.10 30.78
N GLN A 483 7.72 66.85 30.37
CA GLN A 483 6.46 66.28 29.89
C GLN A 483 6.65 65.44 28.62
N ALA A 484 7.53 65.87 27.70
CA ALA A 484 7.89 65.08 26.52
C ALA A 484 8.67 63.81 26.88
N GLU A 485 9.57 63.87 27.88
CA GLU A 485 10.31 62.70 28.35
C GLU A 485 9.40 61.68 29.08
N ASP A 486 8.47 62.13 29.92
CA ASP A 486 7.51 61.27 30.60
C ASP A 486 6.50 60.64 29.62
N ALA A 487 6.02 61.40 28.63
CA ALA A 487 5.18 60.86 27.55
C ALA A 487 5.92 59.77 26.76
N ARG A 488 7.19 60.00 26.44
CA ARG A 488 8.04 59.02 25.75
C ARG A 488 8.24 57.75 26.59
N LYS A 489 8.59 57.87 27.88
CA LYS A 489 8.74 56.73 28.78
C LYS A 489 7.44 55.95 28.97
N THR A 490 6.30 56.65 28.97
CA THR A 490 4.98 56.03 29.04
C THR A 490 4.69 55.15 27.81
N GLU A 491 5.01 55.64 26.61
CA GLU A 491 4.85 54.85 25.38
C GLU A 491 5.88 53.70 25.28
N GLU A 492 7.12 53.91 25.73
CA GLU A 492 8.14 52.85 25.83
C GLU A 492 7.70 51.73 26.80
N LEU A 493 7.11 52.08 27.96
CA LEU A 493 6.52 51.13 28.91
C LEU A 493 5.31 50.39 28.33
N LYS A 494 4.44 51.09 27.60
CA LYS A 494 3.28 50.48 26.95
C LYS A 494 3.69 49.47 25.88
N SER A 495 4.65 49.82 25.01
CA SER A 495 5.23 48.89 24.03
C SER A 495 5.92 47.68 24.71
N ALA A 496 6.53 47.87 25.89
CA ALA A 496 7.11 46.79 26.66
C ALA A 496 6.04 45.84 27.25
N LEU A 497 4.90 46.38 27.72
CA LEU A 497 3.77 45.58 28.20
C LEU A 497 3.15 44.75 27.07
N GLU A 498 2.86 45.36 25.90
CA GLU A 498 2.33 44.67 24.73
C GLU A 498 3.24 43.50 24.28
N LYS A 499 4.56 43.71 24.30
CA LYS A 499 5.55 42.63 24.04
C LYS A 499 5.54 41.54 25.10
N MET A 500 5.37 41.89 26.38
CA MET A 500 5.34 40.93 27.48
C MET A 500 4.05 40.08 27.44
N GLU A 501 2.93 40.65 27.00
CA GLU A 501 1.69 39.91 26.78
C GLU A 501 1.81 38.94 25.59
N ALA A 502 2.38 39.39 24.45
CA ALA A 502 2.65 38.53 23.31
C ALA A 502 3.57 37.34 23.66
N LEU A 503 4.68 37.59 24.36
CA LEU A 503 5.58 36.53 24.84
C LEU A 503 4.90 35.54 25.80
N LYS A 504 3.91 36.00 26.58
CA LYS A 504 3.15 35.15 27.50
C LYS A 504 2.16 34.26 26.75
N GLU A 505 1.51 34.75 25.71
CA GLU A 505 0.68 33.95 24.80
C GLU A 505 1.51 32.91 24.04
N GLU A 506 2.66 33.32 23.51
CA GLU A 506 3.64 32.42 22.86
C GLU A 506 4.13 31.33 23.82
N THR A 507 4.47 31.69 25.07
CA THR A 507 4.86 30.71 26.11
C THR A 507 3.71 29.74 26.43
N SER A 508 2.47 30.23 26.46
CA SER A 508 1.26 29.40 26.65
C SER A 508 1.06 28.41 25.48
N LEU A 509 1.30 28.84 24.25
CA LEU A 509 1.22 27.98 23.06
C LEU A 509 2.28 26.86 23.11
N HIS A 510 3.54 27.21 23.32
CA HIS A 510 4.63 26.23 23.47
C HIS A 510 4.38 25.28 24.65
N GLN A 511 3.84 25.75 25.78
CA GLN A 511 3.44 24.89 26.90
C GLN A 511 2.30 23.92 26.55
N LYS A 512 1.47 24.22 25.55
CA LYS A 512 0.46 23.30 25.03
C LYS A 512 1.10 22.27 24.10
N GLU A 513 1.91 22.73 23.14
CA GLU A 513 2.64 21.84 22.22
C GLU A 513 3.52 20.84 22.96
N ILE A 514 4.23 21.26 24.01
CA ILE A 514 5.01 20.36 24.88
C ILE A 514 4.12 19.29 25.53
N ARG A 515 2.90 19.63 25.97
CA ARG A 515 1.97 18.64 26.56
C ARG A 515 1.44 17.66 25.50
N ASP A 516 1.09 18.17 24.32
CA ASP A 516 0.59 17.34 23.22
C ASP A 516 1.70 16.39 22.71
N LEU A 517 2.95 16.84 22.65
CA LEU A 517 4.13 16.03 22.35
C LEU A 517 4.42 14.99 23.45
N VAL A 518 4.35 15.37 24.73
CA VAL A 518 4.54 14.41 25.85
C VAL A 518 3.50 13.30 25.81
N ALA A 519 2.21 13.63 25.61
CA ALA A 519 1.16 12.61 25.47
C ALA A 519 1.39 11.69 24.26
N THR A 520 1.91 12.22 23.15
CA THR A 520 2.28 11.43 21.97
C THR A 520 3.46 10.50 22.27
N VAL A 521 4.47 10.96 23.01
CA VAL A 521 5.61 10.13 23.45
C VAL A 521 5.15 9.05 24.43
N GLU A 522 4.30 9.36 25.41
CA GLU A 522 3.74 8.37 26.34
C GLU A 522 2.96 7.27 25.59
N GLN A 523 2.12 7.64 24.62
CA GLN A 523 1.44 6.69 23.76
C GLN A 523 2.43 5.80 22.99
N LYS A 524 3.45 6.40 22.38
CA LYS A 524 4.45 5.66 21.59
C LYS A 524 5.33 4.75 22.44
N THR A 525 5.63 5.12 23.68
CA THR A 525 6.32 4.24 24.64
C THR A 525 5.45 3.02 24.98
N GLY A 526 4.14 3.23 25.20
CA GLY A 526 3.19 2.11 25.39
C GLY A 526 3.05 1.20 24.16
N ASP A 527 3.04 1.77 22.95
CA ASP A 527 3.07 0.99 21.70
C ASP A 527 4.34 0.11 21.64
N VAL A 528 5.50 0.67 21.99
CA VAL A 528 6.79 -0.05 22.01
C VAL A 528 6.80 -1.16 23.07
N GLU A 529 6.35 -0.91 24.31
CA GLU A 529 6.28 -1.95 25.35
C GLU A 529 5.40 -3.14 24.95
N ASN A 530 4.30 -2.89 24.23
CA ASN A 530 3.43 -3.96 23.73
C ASN A 530 4.09 -4.73 22.57
N LEU A 531 4.78 -4.05 21.66
CA LEU A 531 5.52 -4.69 20.58
C LEU A 531 6.70 -5.54 21.10
N THR A 532 7.39 -5.08 22.15
CA THR A 532 8.47 -5.85 22.79
C THR A 532 7.96 -7.17 23.36
N LYS A 533 6.81 -7.16 24.08
CA LYS A 533 6.21 -8.40 24.62
C LYS A 533 5.83 -9.40 23.52
N LEU A 534 5.19 -8.92 22.45
CA LEU A 534 4.85 -9.76 21.29
C LEU A 534 6.12 -10.33 20.60
N LEU A 535 7.23 -9.59 20.62
CA LEU A 535 8.52 -10.07 20.10
C LEU A 535 9.13 -11.15 21.01
N GLU A 536 9.04 -11.00 22.33
CA GLU A 536 9.49 -11.99 23.32
C GLU A 536 8.68 -13.28 23.22
N GLU A 537 7.35 -13.19 23.11
CA GLU A 537 6.45 -14.32 22.87
C GLU A 537 6.81 -15.06 21.57
N ALA A 538 6.97 -14.33 20.46
CA ALA A 538 7.34 -14.92 19.17
C ALA A 538 8.77 -15.51 19.14
N GLN A 539 9.68 -15.03 20.00
CA GLN A 539 11.01 -15.64 20.19
C GLN A 539 10.89 -16.97 20.94
N GLY A 540 10.04 -17.05 21.97
CA GLY A 540 9.72 -18.30 22.66
C GLY A 540 9.18 -19.37 21.71
N ASP A 541 8.13 -19.05 20.96
CA ASP A 541 7.53 -19.94 19.95
C ASP A 541 8.56 -20.48 18.95
N ARG A 542 9.46 -19.60 18.48
CA ARG A 542 10.51 -19.95 17.52
C ARG A 542 11.53 -20.94 18.11
N ASP A 543 11.89 -20.76 19.37
CA ASP A 543 12.91 -21.57 20.03
C ASP A 543 12.36 -22.94 20.48
N ASP A 544 11.06 -23.01 20.83
CA ASP A 544 10.32 -24.25 20.99
C ASP A 544 10.18 -25.02 19.67
N LEU A 545 9.84 -24.34 18.57
CA LEU A 545 9.79 -24.94 17.23
C LEU A 545 11.17 -25.45 16.78
N ARG A 546 12.25 -24.71 17.04
CA ARG A 546 13.63 -25.16 16.81
C ARG A 546 13.92 -26.45 17.55
N SER A 547 13.64 -26.49 18.86
CA SER A 547 13.87 -27.67 19.69
C SER A 547 13.09 -28.90 19.18
N LYS A 548 11.86 -28.68 18.71
CA LYS A 548 11.02 -29.72 18.10
C LYS A 548 11.54 -30.21 16.74
N VAL A 549 12.18 -29.35 15.94
CA VAL A 549 12.83 -29.73 14.68
C VAL A 549 14.10 -30.55 14.94
N GLU A 550 14.94 -30.14 15.89
CA GLU A 550 16.15 -30.89 16.28
C GLU A 550 15.79 -32.30 16.78
N LEU A 551 14.76 -32.42 17.63
CA LEU A 551 14.22 -33.70 18.11
C LEU A 551 13.63 -34.61 17.01
N LEU A 552 13.15 -34.04 15.90
CA LEU A 552 12.69 -34.80 14.73
C LEU A 552 13.85 -35.25 13.85
N GLN A 553 14.89 -34.42 13.70
CA GLN A 553 16.10 -34.77 12.96
C GLN A 553 16.87 -35.91 13.64
N GLU A 554 16.96 -35.92 14.97
CA GLU A 554 17.52 -37.05 15.72
C GLU A 554 16.71 -38.34 15.53
N GLU A 555 15.37 -38.25 15.52
CA GLU A 555 14.50 -39.41 15.33
C GLU A 555 14.63 -40.01 13.92
N ASP A 556 14.70 -39.17 12.89
CA ASP A 556 14.93 -39.60 11.50
C ASP A 556 16.35 -40.17 11.30
N ALA A 557 17.37 -39.58 11.92
CA ALA A 557 18.73 -40.13 11.91
C ALA A 557 18.77 -41.52 12.57
N ARG A 558 18.09 -41.69 13.72
CA ARG A 558 18.00 -42.98 14.42
C ARG A 558 17.29 -44.04 13.57
N LYS A 559 16.14 -43.70 12.97
CA LYS A 559 15.39 -44.59 12.07
C LYS A 559 16.19 -44.97 10.82
N THR A 560 17.00 -44.04 10.31
CA THR A 560 17.86 -44.29 9.15
C THR A 560 18.93 -45.34 9.48
N GLU A 561 19.57 -45.24 10.65
CA GLU A 561 20.58 -46.22 11.07
C GLU A 561 19.95 -47.57 11.47
N GLU A 562 18.79 -47.57 12.11
CA GLU A 562 17.99 -48.80 12.35
C GLU A 562 17.66 -49.53 11.03
N MET A 563 17.19 -48.78 10.01
CA MET A 563 16.86 -49.36 8.71
C MET A 563 18.10 -49.86 7.95
N LYS A 564 19.25 -49.17 8.08
CA LYS A 564 20.52 -49.62 7.53
C LYS A 564 21.00 -50.94 8.18
N SER A 565 20.95 -51.04 9.51
CA SER A 565 21.26 -52.28 10.22
C SER A 565 20.30 -53.42 9.83
N ALA A 566 19.01 -53.14 9.64
CA ALA A 566 18.05 -54.12 9.15
C ALA A 566 18.35 -54.61 7.72
N LEU A 567 18.84 -53.74 6.83
CA LEU A 567 19.29 -54.12 5.49
C LEU A 567 20.54 -55.02 5.54
N GLU A 568 21.55 -54.66 6.32
CA GLU A 568 22.77 -55.47 6.51
C GLU A 568 22.43 -56.87 7.06
N ASN A 569 21.54 -56.94 8.06
CA ASN A 569 21.04 -58.22 8.59
C ASN A 569 20.28 -59.04 7.54
N MET A 570 19.44 -58.40 6.71
CA MET A 570 18.73 -59.09 5.62
C MET A 570 19.70 -59.62 4.55
N GLU A 571 20.78 -58.90 4.24
CA GLU A 571 21.81 -59.37 3.30
C GLU A 571 22.58 -60.57 3.86
N ALA A 572 22.96 -60.54 5.14
CA ALA A 572 23.56 -61.70 5.82
C ALA A 572 22.63 -62.93 5.77
N MET A 573 21.35 -62.74 6.08
CA MET A 573 20.34 -63.81 6.04
C MET A 573 20.13 -64.38 4.63
N LYS A 574 20.26 -63.57 3.57
CA LYS A 574 20.23 -64.03 2.17
C LYS A 574 21.45 -64.89 1.83
N VAL A 575 22.65 -64.50 2.25
CA VAL A 575 23.88 -65.28 2.05
C VAL A 575 23.75 -66.64 2.75
N GLU A 576 23.34 -66.63 4.02
CA GLU A 576 23.11 -67.85 4.81
C GLU A 576 22.04 -68.76 4.19
N THR A 577 20.93 -68.20 3.70
CA THR A 577 19.89 -68.95 2.97
C THR A 577 20.45 -69.59 1.69
N SER A 578 21.32 -68.89 0.96
CA SER A 578 21.96 -69.45 -0.25
C SER A 578 22.91 -70.61 0.07
N LEU A 579 23.56 -70.56 1.24
CA LEU A 579 24.50 -71.56 1.73
C LEU A 579 23.74 -72.84 2.14
N HIS A 580 22.69 -72.70 2.95
CA HIS A 580 21.77 -73.80 3.28
C HIS A 580 21.13 -74.42 2.01
N GLN A 581 20.76 -73.62 1.00
CA GLN A 581 20.28 -74.15 -0.28
C GLN A 581 21.33 -74.97 -1.03
N LYS A 582 22.62 -74.64 -0.91
CA LYS A 582 23.72 -75.42 -1.51
C LYS A 582 23.90 -76.75 -0.75
N GLU A 583 23.93 -76.72 0.58
CA GLU A 583 24.01 -77.91 1.42
C GLU A 583 22.84 -78.87 1.17
N ILE A 584 21.60 -78.36 1.08
CA ILE A 584 20.42 -79.17 0.73
C ILE A 584 20.60 -79.86 -0.63
N ARG A 585 21.16 -79.19 -1.65
CA ARG A 585 21.43 -79.82 -2.96
C ARG A 585 22.50 -80.92 -2.88
N GLU A 586 23.55 -80.71 -2.08
CA GLU A 586 24.62 -81.70 -1.88
C GLU A 586 24.12 -82.94 -1.10
N LEU A 587 23.26 -82.72 -0.09
CA LEU A 587 22.57 -83.79 0.64
C LEU A 587 21.57 -84.55 -0.25
N VAL A 588 20.79 -83.86 -1.09
CA VAL A 588 19.91 -84.52 -2.06
C VAL A 588 20.71 -85.36 -3.05
N ALA A 589 21.81 -84.84 -3.60
CA ALA A 589 22.66 -85.58 -4.54
C ALA A 589 23.26 -86.86 -3.91
N THR A 590 23.69 -86.79 -2.65
CA THR A 590 24.18 -87.98 -1.92
C THR A 590 23.08 -88.97 -1.56
N VAL A 591 21.86 -88.50 -1.22
CA VAL A 591 20.69 -89.38 -1.02
C VAL A 591 20.31 -90.07 -2.33
N GLU A 592 20.31 -89.37 -3.46
CA GLU A 592 20.06 -90.01 -4.77
C GLU A 592 21.14 -91.05 -5.13
N GLU A 593 22.43 -90.77 -4.87
CA GLU A 593 23.51 -91.74 -5.07
C GLU A 593 23.28 -93.01 -4.23
N LYS A 594 22.98 -92.84 -2.94
CA LYS A 594 22.70 -93.98 -2.04
C LYS A 594 21.42 -94.72 -2.43
N THR A 595 20.43 -94.04 -3.01
CA THR A 595 19.23 -94.67 -3.56
C THR A 595 19.58 -95.54 -4.78
N ARG A 596 20.40 -95.04 -5.71
CA ARG A 596 20.90 -95.83 -6.86
C ARG A 596 21.75 -97.03 -6.44
N ASP A 597 22.56 -96.90 -5.39
CA ASP A 597 23.34 -98.02 -4.85
C ASP A 597 22.44 -99.06 -4.16
N MET A 598 21.42 -98.61 -3.41
CA MET A 598 20.41 -99.48 -2.82
C MET A 598 19.63 -100.25 -3.90
N GLU A 599 19.22 -99.59 -4.99
CA GLU A 599 18.57 -100.26 -6.15
C GLU A 599 19.46 -101.33 -6.79
N LYS A 600 20.78 -101.10 -6.92
CA LYS A 600 21.73 -102.12 -7.40
C LYS A 600 21.80 -103.30 -6.43
N LEU A 601 21.89 -103.04 -5.13
CA LEU A 601 21.93 -104.07 -4.09
C LEU A 601 20.64 -104.90 -4.06
N THR A 602 19.47 -104.27 -4.25
CA THR A 602 18.20 -104.99 -4.39
C THR A 602 18.21 -105.95 -5.58
N LYS A 603 18.69 -105.52 -6.75
CA LYS A 603 18.80 -106.41 -7.93
C LYS A 603 19.76 -107.58 -7.71
N LEU A 604 20.93 -107.32 -7.11
CA LEU A 604 21.88 -108.38 -6.77
C LEU A 604 21.32 -109.37 -5.73
N LEU A 605 20.44 -108.89 -4.83
CA LEU A 605 19.73 -109.76 -3.89
C LEU A 605 18.65 -110.60 -4.58
N GLU A 606 17.90 -110.03 -5.53
CA GLU A 606 16.92 -110.75 -6.36
C GLU A 606 17.60 -111.83 -7.20
N GLU A 607 18.75 -111.53 -7.82
CA GLU A 607 19.58 -112.49 -8.56
C GLU A 607 20.07 -113.63 -7.66
N ALA A 608 20.64 -113.30 -6.49
CA ALA A 608 21.12 -114.31 -5.53
C ALA A 608 19.99 -115.16 -4.90
N GLN A 609 18.78 -114.61 -4.80
CA GLN A 609 17.59 -115.38 -4.41
C GLN A 609 17.17 -116.36 -5.50
N GLY A 610 17.18 -115.93 -6.77
CA GLY A 610 16.94 -116.81 -7.93
C GLY A 610 17.92 -117.98 -8.00
N ASP A 611 19.23 -117.71 -7.92
CA ASP A 611 20.27 -118.74 -7.85
C ASP A 611 20.04 -119.72 -6.68
N GLY A 612 19.59 -119.20 -5.53
CA GLY A 612 19.28 -119.98 -4.33
C GLY A 612 18.10 -120.94 -4.52
N ASP A 613 17.07 -120.52 -5.25
CA ASP A 613 15.90 -121.35 -5.54
C ASP A 613 16.15 -122.34 -6.68
N ASP A 614 16.95 -121.99 -7.70
CA ASP A 614 17.46 -122.93 -8.71
C ASP A 614 18.28 -124.06 -8.07
N LEU A 615 19.18 -123.71 -7.13
CA LEU A 615 19.94 -124.70 -6.35
C LEU A 615 19.01 -125.56 -5.48
N ARG A 616 17.96 -124.98 -4.90
CA ARG A 616 16.97 -125.71 -4.10
C ARG A 616 16.21 -126.73 -4.94
N SER A 617 15.71 -126.34 -6.11
CA SER A 617 15.05 -127.25 -7.07
C SER A 617 15.99 -128.35 -7.56
N LYS A 618 17.27 -128.05 -7.76
CA LYS A 618 18.27 -129.06 -8.13
C LYS A 618 18.55 -130.05 -7.01
N VAL A 619 18.55 -129.62 -5.75
CA VAL A 619 18.66 -130.51 -4.59
C VAL A 619 17.43 -131.41 -4.47
N GLU A 620 16.23 -130.87 -4.68
CA GLU A 620 14.97 -131.62 -4.66
C GLU A 620 14.95 -132.73 -5.75
N LEU A 621 15.32 -132.40 -6.99
CA LEU A 621 15.47 -133.39 -8.08
C LEU A 621 16.49 -134.49 -7.76
N LEU A 622 17.62 -134.16 -7.14
CA LEU A 622 18.61 -135.15 -6.71
C LEU A 622 18.07 -136.04 -5.57
N GLN A 623 17.29 -135.47 -4.66
CA GLN A 623 16.62 -136.23 -3.59
C GLN A 623 15.55 -137.18 -4.14
N GLU A 624 14.77 -136.76 -5.14
CA GLU A 624 13.83 -137.65 -5.85
C GLU A 624 14.56 -138.78 -6.58
N GLU A 625 15.69 -138.49 -7.24
CA GLU A 625 16.49 -139.50 -7.94
C GLU A 625 17.10 -140.52 -6.96
N ASP A 626 17.64 -140.07 -5.82
CA ASP A 626 18.16 -140.95 -4.77
C ASP A 626 17.05 -141.75 -4.09
N ALA A 627 15.89 -141.15 -3.81
CA ALA A 627 14.73 -141.87 -3.27
C ALA A 627 14.27 -142.97 -4.23
N ARG A 628 14.20 -142.66 -5.54
CA ARG A 628 13.90 -143.63 -6.58
C ARG A 628 14.93 -144.76 -6.65
N LYS A 629 16.22 -144.44 -6.66
CA LYS A 629 17.30 -145.47 -6.62
C LYS A 629 17.22 -146.33 -5.37
N THR A 630 16.83 -145.74 -4.24
CA THR A 630 16.68 -146.45 -2.96
C THR A 630 15.50 -147.44 -3.02
N GLU A 631 14.37 -147.07 -3.63
CA GLU A 631 13.23 -147.97 -3.81
C GLU A 631 13.51 -149.03 -4.90
N GLU A 632 14.22 -148.69 -5.98
CA GLU A 632 14.72 -149.66 -6.96
C GLU A 632 15.67 -150.69 -6.29
N LEU A 633 16.62 -150.23 -5.47
CA LEU A 633 17.48 -151.08 -4.64
C LEU A 633 16.67 -151.99 -3.70
N LYS A 634 15.69 -151.44 -2.98
CA LYS A 634 14.81 -152.20 -2.10
C LYS A 634 14.02 -153.27 -2.86
N SER A 635 13.44 -152.95 -4.01
CA SER A 635 12.78 -153.93 -4.88
C SER A 635 13.75 -155.03 -5.36
N THR A 636 15.01 -154.71 -5.64
CA THR A 636 16.01 -155.75 -5.96
C THR A 636 16.38 -156.61 -4.77
N LEU A 637 16.44 -156.06 -3.56
CA LEU A 637 16.67 -156.82 -2.33
C LEU A 637 15.49 -157.77 -2.03
N GLU A 638 14.25 -157.31 -2.15
CA GLU A 638 13.05 -158.14 -2.00
C GLU A 638 13.04 -159.29 -3.03
N LYS A 639 13.40 -159.01 -4.29
CA LYS A 639 13.57 -160.06 -5.32
C LYS A 639 14.66 -161.06 -4.96
N MET A 640 15.80 -160.61 -4.44
CA MET A 640 16.87 -161.49 -3.95
C MET A 640 16.43 -162.33 -2.74
N GLU A 641 15.58 -161.79 -1.87
CA GLU A 641 15.03 -162.49 -0.71
C GLU A 641 13.99 -163.55 -1.14
N THR A 642 13.06 -163.23 -2.05
CA THR A 642 12.13 -164.22 -2.61
C THR A 642 12.86 -165.34 -3.36
N LEU A 643 13.94 -165.02 -4.09
CA LEU A 643 14.79 -166.02 -4.75
C LEU A 643 15.57 -166.87 -3.72
N ARG A 644 15.95 -166.31 -2.56
CA ARG A 644 16.50 -167.09 -1.44
C ARG A 644 15.46 -168.04 -0.84
N GLU A 645 14.23 -167.57 -0.61
CA GLU A 645 13.14 -168.41 -0.09
C GLU A 645 12.77 -169.54 -1.05
N GLU A 646 12.71 -169.26 -2.36
CA GLU A 646 12.40 -170.27 -3.37
C GLU A 646 13.51 -171.34 -3.44
N ASN A 647 14.79 -170.93 -3.43
CA ASN A 647 15.91 -171.86 -3.29
C ASN A 647 15.81 -172.69 -1.99
N ALA A 648 15.43 -172.08 -0.86
CA ALA A 648 15.23 -172.81 0.39
C ALA A 648 14.07 -173.82 0.32
N ARG A 649 12.94 -173.48 -0.33
CA ARG A 649 11.81 -174.40 -0.56
C ARG A 649 12.20 -175.57 -1.46
N LEU A 650 12.94 -175.32 -2.54
CA LEU A 650 13.44 -176.36 -3.45
C LEU A 650 14.36 -177.36 -2.73
N VAL A 651 15.16 -176.91 -1.78
CA VAL A 651 16.00 -177.77 -0.92
C VAL A 651 15.17 -178.57 0.11
N GLY A 652 13.96 -178.12 0.48
CA GLY A 652 13.14 -178.70 1.55
C GLY A 652 12.33 -179.97 1.21
N HIS A 653 12.14 -180.33 -0.06
CA HIS A 653 11.26 -181.46 -0.44
C HIS A 653 11.94 -182.84 -0.36
N GLN A 654 12.03 -183.41 0.85
CA GLN A 654 12.67 -184.71 1.12
C GLN A 654 11.73 -185.93 1.21
N ASN A 655 10.43 -185.84 0.87
CA ASN A 655 9.52 -187.00 0.95
C ASN A 655 9.27 -187.69 -0.41
N PRO A 656 9.67 -188.97 -0.61
CA PRO A 656 9.46 -189.69 -1.87
C PRO A 656 7.99 -189.82 -2.30
N LYS A 657 7.04 -189.92 -1.36
CA LYS A 657 5.61 -189.97 -1.71
C LYS A 657 5.11 -188.64 -2.26
N GLN A 658 5.62 -187.51 -1.76
CA GLN A 658 5.33 -186.20 -2.33
C GLN A 658 5.93 -186.07 -3.74
N LYS A 659 7.16 -186.54 -4.01
CA LYS A 659 7.70 -186.54 -5.38
C LYS A 659 6.84 -187.34 -6.37
N ILE A 660 6.28 -188.47 -5.96
CA ILE A 660 5.39 -189.26 -6.84
C ILE A 660 4.05 -188.54 -7.07
N GLN A 661 3.44 -187.95 -6.03
CA GLN A 661 2.22 -187.14 -6.19
C GLN A 661 2.46 -185.87 -7.01
N TYR A 662 3.59 -185.18 -6.82
CA TYR A 662 3.94 -183.98 -7.62
C TYR A 662 4.25 -184.34 -9.07
N HIS A 663 4.89 -185.49 -9.36
CA HIS A 663 5.06 -185.95 -10.73
C HIS A 663 3.76 -186.42 -11.38
N MET A 664 2.81 -186.99 -10.64
CA MET A 664 1.46 -187.26 -11.16
C MET A 664 0.71 -185.95 -11.42
N SER A 665 0.71 -185.01 -10.46
CA SER A 665 0.11 -183.69 -10.63
C SER A 665 0.72 -182.97 -11.83
N LEU A 666 2.05 -182.92 -11.96
CA LEU A 666 2.75 -182.35 -13.12
C LEU A 666 2.46 -183.09 -14.42
N LYS A 667 2.08 -184.37 -14.40
CA LYS A 667 1.71 -185.13 -15.61
C LYS A 667 0.28 -184.81 -16.04
N ASP A 668 -0.65 -184.72 -15.09
CA ASP A 668 -2.03 -184.32 -15.36
C ASP A 668 -2.13 -182.81 -15.71
N GLU A 669 -1.33 -181.97 -15.06
CA GLU A 669 -1.15 -180.56 -15.38
C GLU A 669 -0.47 -180.37 -16.74
N ASN A 670 0.55 -181.16 -17.11
CA ASN A 670 1.12 -181.12 -18.46
C ASN A 670 0.15 -181.63 -19.53
N ASN A 671 -0.69 -182.62 -19.22
CA ASN A 671 -1.76 -183.03 -20.15
C ASN A 671 -2.77 -181.90 -20.34
N ARG A 672 -3.20 -181.23 -19.26
CA ARG A 672 -4.05 -180.02 -19.33
C ARG A 672 -3.37 -178.84 -20.03
N LEU A 673 -2.07 -178.63 -19.84
CA LEU A 673 -1.32 -177.57 -20.53
C LEU A 673 -1.07 -177.91 -22.00
N MET A 674 -0.94 -179.19 -22.38
CA MET A 674 -0.92 -179.62 -23.79
C MET A 674 -2.29 -179.43 -24.46
N GLU A 675 -3.38 -179.64 -23.72
CA GLU A 675 -4.75 -179.41 -24.19
C GLU A 675 -5.04 -177.90 -24.30
N ASN A 676 -4.70 -177.11 -23.29
CA ASN A 676 -4.79 -175.64 -23.33
C ASN A 676 -3.85 -175.03 -24.39
N ARG A 677 -2.66 -175.58 -24.62
CA ARG A 677 -1.76 -175.10 -25.68
C ARG A 677 -2.25 -175.48 -27.08
N ARG A 678 -3.01 -176.58 -27.23
CA ARG A 678 -3.78 -176.84 -28.46
C ARG A 678 -4.89 -175.80 -28.64
N MET A 679 -5.63 -175.47 -27.58
CA MET A 679 -6.67 -174.42 -27.62
C MET A 679 -6.12 -173.02 -27.88
N SER A 680 -4.96 -172.64 -27.32
CA SER A 680 -4.31 -171.36 -27.62
C SER A 680 -3.69 -171.30 -29.01
N ASN A 681 -3.20 -172.42 -29.56
CA ASN A 681 -2.72 -172.45 -30.96
C ASN A 681 -3.86 -172.34 -31.98
N SER A 682 -5.11 -172.63 -31.63
CA SER A 682 -6.29 -172.31 -32.46
C SER A 682 -6.78 -170.87 -32.31
N ASN A 683 -6.36 -170.15 -31.27
CA ASN A 683 -6.77 -168.75 -31.04
C ASN A 683 -5.67 -167.72 -31.40
N SER A 684 -4.54 -168.16 -31.98
CA SER A 684 -3.49 -167.28 -32.51
C SER A 684 -3.56 -167.04 -34.02
N GLU A 685 -4.59 -167.57 -34.71
CA GLU A 685 -4.90 -167.18 -36.09
C GLU A 685 -5.86 -165.96 -36.18
N GLU A 686 -6.37 -165.45 -35.05
CA GLU A 686 -7.29 -164.30 -34.98
C GLU A 686 -6.70 -163.05 -34.27
N CYS A 687 -5.45 -162.66 -34.55
CA CYS A 687 -5.05 -161.25 -34.33
C CYS A 687 -3.83 -160.82 -35.17
N SER A 688 -4.04 -160.63 -36.47
CA SER A 688 -3.03 -160.16 -37.43
C SER A 688 -3.46 -158.90 -38.19
N VAL A 689 -3.91 -157.86 -37.47
CA VAL A 689 -4.20 -156.53 -38.06
C VAL A 689 -3.77 -155.40 -37.12
N PHE A 690 -3.06 -154.39 -37.67
CA PHE A 690 -2.45 -153.21 -37.00
C PHE A 690 -1.34 -153.49 -35.96
N GLY A 691 -0.10 -152.98 -36.06
CA GLY A 691 0.56 -152.28 -37.16
C GLY A 691 0.96 -150.82 -36.88
N CYS A 692 2.25 -150.61 -36.50
CA CYS A 692 3.02 -149.35 -36.64
C CYS A 692 2.60 -148.13 -35.77
N ARG A 693 3.44 -147.12 -35.49
CA ARG A 693 4.83 -146.81 -35.90
C ARG A 693 5.52 -145.84 -34.90
N SER A 694 6.86 -145.91 -34.88
CA SER A 694 7.87 -144.91 -34.47
C SER A 694 7.53 -143.40 -34.54
N VAL A 695 8.26 -142.57 -33.78
CA VAL A 695 9.34 -141.66 -34.31
C VAL A 695 10.16 -141.02 -33.16
N LEU A 696 11.35 -140.52 -33.51
CA LEU A 696 12.46 -140.03 -32.68
C LEU A 696 12.80 -138.56 -33.06
N HIS A 697 13.53 -137.82 -32.21
CA HIS A 697 14.08 -136.45 -32.41
C HIS A 697 13.05 -135.29 -32.32
N SER A 698 13.39 -134.02 -32.01
CA SER A 698 14.71 -133.38 -31.77
C SER A 698 14.65 -132.18 -30.80
N THR A 699 15.81 -131.79 -30.29
CA THR A 699 16.22 -130.46 -29.79
C THR A 699 15.63 -129.24 -30.52
N VAL A 700 15.30 -128.17 -29.76
CA VAL A 700 16.22 -127.08 -29.36
C VAL A 700 15.96 -126.74 -27.90
#